data_AF-A0A2V2FHG2-F1
#
_entry.id   AF-A0A2V2FHG2-F1
#
_cell.length_a   1.000
_cell.length_b   1.000
_cell.length_c   1.000
_cell.angle_alpha   90.00
_cell.angle_beta   90.00
_cell.angle_gamma   90.00
#
_symmetry.space_group_name_H-M   'P 1'
#
loop_
_entity.id
_entity.type
_entity.pdbx_description
1 polymer ?
#
loop_
_entity_poly.entity_id
_entity_poly.type
_entity_poly.pdbx_seq_one_letter_code
_entity_poly.pdbx_strand_id
1 'polypeptide(L)'
;MANLVIVESPAKASTIKGYLGSNYKVVASYGHVRDLPKSSLGVDIEDNFKAHYINIRGKGDLIKALKKDAKAANKVFLATDPDREGEAISWHLAAALDLAPEKCSRVAFNEITKTAIKDAIKHPRDIDIDLVNSQQARRILDRIVGYKLSPFLWKSVKSGLSAGRVQTVAARIIVEREAEIRAFEPQEYWTIDALLDSPDGKPLKARLVGKGKSKVKLASEEDVKRVLAEIGRDPFVCTTVKKTAKTKQPAPPFTTSTMQQEASRKLGFQSQRIMRVAQELYEGINLGAENGGVQGIITYMRTDSLRISTEAQAAALELIGEKYGEGYCPSRPRVYKTKANAQDAHEAIRPSNVKLEPAHIRKYLSNDQYKLYKLIWDRFVASQMASAVLDTETIDFDANGYTFRTSGYTVRFQGYMAVYEESTDEAPKSENGEVGKNEKIPPLTEKDRLTLRDFDSVKHFTEAPPRFTEASLIKFLEEKGIGRPSTYTSIITTIVDRRYVSREGRALVPTSLGEVTTKLLMENFPEVVDYAFTAQMETRFDDIARGETTAEEVLSSFYGGFAKSLETAEEKLKENTIDLPAEETDIICDKCGSRMIVKNGRFGRFAACPNYPECKNTKPIGSDGKEIVREEKPQVVADFKCELCGGDMVLRNGRFGSFYACINYPKCKFTKQPAREIGVACPKCGAPLVSKTGKKRTVFYSCSRYPECDFSSWDMPTNEKCPDCGGMLFRKKGKNQYVCHNKDCGYKADAPETGESEEK
;
A
#
# COMPACT_ATOMS: atom_id res chain seq x y z
N MET A 1 32.22 -6.67 -28.99
CA MET A 1 31.58 -7.22 -27.77
C MET A 1 30.29 -6.46 -27.53
N ALA A 2 29.28 -7.07 -26.92
CA ALA A 2 28.04 -6.35 -26.60
C ALA A 2 28.27 -5.31 -25.49
N ASN A 3 27.54 -4.21 -25.51
CA ASN A 3 27.47 -3.27 -24.38
C ASN A 3 26.67 -3.90 -23.23
N LEU A 4 26.99 -3.55 -21.99
CA LEU A 4 26.24 -4.00 -20.81
C LEU A 4 25.32 -2.89 -20.33
N VAL A 5 24.06 -3.22 -20.04
CA VAL A 5 23.09 -2.33 -19.38
C VAL A 5 22.68 -2.98 -18.07
N ILE A 6 22.83 -2.26 -16.96
CA ILE A 6 22.44 -2.73 -15.62
C ILE A 6 21.25 -1.90 -15.13
N VAL A 7 20.18 -2.57 -14.73
CA VAL A 7 18.95 -1.97 -14.19
C VAL A 7 18.61 -2.58 -12.83
N GLU A 8 17.64 -2.03 -12.07
CA GLU A 8 17.32 -2.56 -10.74
C GLU A 8 16.54 -3.87 -10.76
N SER A 9 15.59 -4.02 -11.69
CA SER A 9 14.61 -5.10 -11.63
C SER A 9 14.63 -6.00 -12.87
N PRO A 10 14.27 -7.29 -12.72
CA PRO A 10 14.21 -8.23 -13.85
C PRO A 10 13.17 -7.86 -14.90
N ALA A 11 12.02 -7.32 -14.48
CA ALA A 11 10.96 -6.90 -15.40
C ALA A 11 11.46 -5.78 -16.32
N LYS A 12 12.07 -4.74 -15.74
CA LYS A 12 12.73 -3.64 -16.45
C LYS A 12 13.82 -4.13 -17.41
N ALA A 13 14.61 -5.11 -16.96
CA ALA A 13 15.67 -5.71 -17.80
C ALA A 13 15.09 -6.41 -19.04
N SER A 14 13.99 -7.15 -18.86
CA SER A 14 13.30 -7.83 -19.96
C SER A 14 12.74 -6.84 -20.98
N THR A 15 12.04 -5.80 -20.52
CA THR A 15 11.45 -4.75 -21.36
C THR A 15 12.53 -4.03 -22.18
N ILE A 16 13.60 -3.55 -21.52
CA ILE A 16 14.68 -2.79 -22.17
C ILE A 16 15.46 -3.66 -23.16
N LYS A 17 15.68 -4.95 -22.84
CA LYS A 17 16.34 -5.89 -23.76
C LYS A 17 15.57 -6.02 -25.08
N GLY A 18 14.24 -6.01 -25.04
CA GLY A 18 13.39 -6.03 -26.22
C GLY A 18 13.60 -4.84 -27.16
N TYR A 19 13.99 -3.67 -26.63
CA TYR A 19 14.16 -2.44 -27.42
C TYR A 19 15.55 -2.25 -28.02
N LEU A 20 16.59 -2.72 -27.33
CA LEU A 20 17.99 -2.48 -27.69
C LEU A 20 18.60 -3.54 -28.61
N GLY A 21 18.00 -4.73 -28.67
CA GLY A 21 18.44 -5.82 -29.55
C GLY A 21 19.75 -6.49 -29.11
N SER A 22 20.36 -7.24 -30.02
CA SER A 22 21.49 -8.15 -29.74
C SER A 22 22.81 -7.47 -29.35
N ASN A 23 22.96 -6.18 -29.67
CA ASN A 23 24.17 -5.41 -29.34
C ASN A 23 24.30 -5.07 -27.86
N TYR A 24 23.26 -5.33 -27.06
CA TYR A 24 23.20 -5.02 -25.64
C TYR A 24 22.86 -6.27 -24.82
N LYS A 25 23.66 -6.52 -23.78
CA LYS A 25 23.30 -7.43 -22.70
C LYS A 25 22.65 -6.60 -21.60
N VAL A 26 21.40 -6.91 -21.24
CA VAL A 26 20.67 -6.23 -20.17
C VAL A 26 20.52 -7.16 -18.97
N VAL A 27 20.90 -6.71 -17.78
CA VAL A 27 20.91 -7.50 -16.54
C VAL A 27 20.37 -6.69 -15.36
N ALA A 28 19.85 -7.38 -14.35
CA ALA A 28 19.28 -6.75 -13.16
C ALA A 28 20.23 -6.85 -11.94
N SER A 29 20.32 -5.78 -11.13
CA SER A 29 21.08 -5.75 -9.87
C SER A 29 20.23 -6.15 -8.64
N TYR A 30 18.92 -6.27 -8.81
CA TYR A 30 17.95 -6.51 -7.74
C TYR A 30 18.01 -5.41 -6.66
N GLY A 31 18.14 -4.15 -7.07
CA GLY A 31 18.32 -2.97 -6.21
C GLY A 31 19.78 -2.77 -5.76
N HIS A 32 19.98 -2.20 -4.56
CA HIS A 32 21.32 -1.93 -3.98
C HIS A 32 22.19 -3.20 -3.88
N VAL A 33 23.48 -3.10 -4.18
CA VAL A 33 24.47 -4.18 -4.00
C VAL A 33 25.40 -3.96 -2.80
N ARG A 34 25.47 -2.73 -2.31
CA ARG A 34 26.20 -2.30 -1.10
C ARG A 34 25.27 -1.55 -0.17
N ASP A 35 25.51 -1.66 1.14
CA ASP A 35 24.87 -0.87 2.20
C ASP A 35 25.82 -0.78 3.41
N LEU A 36 25.49 0.07 4.37
CA LEU A 36 26.14 0.14 5.66
C LEU A 36 25.97 -1.19 6.42
N PRO A 37 26.96 -1.64 7.21
CA PRO A 37 26.89 -2.88 7.97
C PRO A 37 25.66 -2.93 8.89
N LYS A 38 25.09 -4.12 9.06
CA LYS A 38 23.89 -4.31 9.90
C LYS A 38 24.17 -4.35 11.40
N SER A 39 25.39 -4.69 11.79
CA SER A 39 25.79 -4.95 13.18
C SER A 39 26.64 -3.84 13.82
N SER A 40 27.02 -2.81 13.06
CA SER A 40 27.74 -1.65 13.55
C SER A 40 27.19 -0.37 12.93
N LEU A 41 27.55 0.79 13.50
CA LEU A 41 27.13 2.10 12.97
C LEU A 41 27.53 2.25 11.50
N GLY A 42 28.77 1.87 11.17
CA GLY A 42 29.30 1.91 9.80
C GLY A 42 29.58 3.33 9.28
N VAL A 43 29.56 4.32 10.17
CA VAL A 43 29.82 5.73 9.88
C VAL A 43 30.83 6.19 10.92
N ASP A 44 31.94 6.76 10.46
CA ASP A 44 32.91 7.41 11.34
C ASP A 44 32.50 8.87 11.54
N ILE A 45 32.02 9.19 12.74
CA ILE A 45 31.50 10.53 13.05
C ILE A 45 32.65 11.54 13.22
N GLU A 46 33.81 11.08 13.68
CA GLU A 46 34.97 11.95 13.94
C GLU A 46 35.75 12.26 12.65
N ASP A 47 35.75 11.32 11.68
CA ASP A 47 36.31 11.51 10.33
C ASP A 47 35.22 11.94 9.33
N ASN A 48 34.63 13.13 9.54
CA ASN A 48 33.68 13.77 8.61
C ASN A 48 32.54 12.87 8.11
N PHE A 49 31.95 12.05 8.99
CA PHE A 49 30.84 11.14 8.66
C PHE A 49 31.15 10.10 7.58
N LYS A 50 32.43 9.72 7.43
CA LYS A 50 32.85 8.76 6.40
C LYS A 50 32.14 7.42 6.55
N ALA A 51 31.47 7.00 5.48
CA ALA A 51 30.68 5.78 5.44
C ALA A 51 31.49 4.55 5.01
N HIS A 52 31.39 3.46 5.78
CA HIS A 52 32.02 2.17 5.48
C HIS A 52 31.01 1.21 4.86
N TYR A 53 30.90 1.24 3.53
CA TYR A 53 30.00 0.36 2.78
C TYR A 53 30.54 -1.04 2.56
N ILE A 54 29.74 -2.04 2.91
CA ILE A 54 30.01 -3.46 2.65
C ILE A 54 29.10 -4.02 1.56
N ASN A 55 29.54 -5.09 0.90
CA ASN A 55 28.67 -5.85 0.01
C ASN A 55 27.54 -6.50 0.80
N ILE A 56 26.31 -6.40 0.29
CA ILE A 56 25.15 -6.98 0.96
C ILE A 56 25.28 -8.50 0.99
N ARG A 57 25.13 -9.09 2.19
CA ARG A 57 25.17 -10.55 2.39
C ARG A 57 24.14 -11.24 1.50
N GLY A 58 24.56 -12.27 0.77
CA GLY A 58 23.73 -13.00 -0.18
C GLY A 58 23.80 -12.49 -1.63
N LYS A 59 24.42 -11.32 -1.89
CA LYS A 59 24.60 -10.79 -3.26
C LYS A 59 25.97 -11.11 -3.87
N GLY A 60 26.79 -11.94 -3.23
CA GLY A 60 28.16 -12.27 -3.69
C GLY A 60 28.21 -12.86 -5.10
N ASP A 61 27.38 -13.87 -5.38
CA ASP A 61 27.33 -14.52 -6.70
C ASP A 61 26.83 -13.57 -7.79
N LEU A 62 25.85 -12.71 -7.45
CA LEU A 62 25.36 -11.68 -8.36
C LEU A 62 26.46 -10.67 -8.71
N ILE A 63 27.17 -10.14 -7.71
CA ILE A 63 28.28 -9.20 -7.93
C ILE A 63 29.37 -9.85 -8.79
N LYS A 64 29.70 -11.13 -8.54
CA LYS A 64 30.67 -11.88 -9.33
C LYS A 64 30.24 -12.03 -10.79
N ALA A 65 28.96 -12.33 -11.03
CA ALA A 65 28.39 -12.43 -12.37
C ALA A 65 28.41 -11.06 -13.09
N LEU A 66 27.98 -9.99 -12.42
CA LEU A 66 27.99 -8.64 -12.96
C LEU A 66 29.42 -8.16 -13.27
N LYS A 67 30.41 -8.46 -12.41
CA LYS A 67 31.83 -8.17 -12.69
C LYS A 67 32.33 -8.88 -13.93
N LYS A 68 31.97 -10.15 -14.11
CA LYS A 68 32.34 -10.91 -15.32
C LYS A 68 31.76 -10.25 -16.58
N ASP A 69 30.49 -9.88 -16.54
CA ASP A 69 29.81 -9.23 -17.65
C ASP A 69 30.39 -7.84 -17.96
N ALA A 70 30.67 -7.04 -16.92
CA ALA A 70 31.25 -5.72 -17.06
C ALA A 70 32.67 -5.75 -17.65
N LYS A 71 33.48 -6.76 -17.29
CA LYS A 71 34.80 -6.96 -17.90
C LYS A 71 34.70 -7.30 -19.39
N ALA A 72 33.75 -8.14 -19.77
CA ALA A 72 33.54 -8.58 -21.15
C ALA A 72 32.82 -7.54 -22.04
N ALA A 73 32.22 -6.49 -21.47
CA ALA A 73 31.51 -5.47 -22.22
C ALA A 73 32.45 -4.39 -22.78
N ASN A 74 32.06 -3.78 -23.91
CA ASN A 74 32.74 -2.59 -24.44
C ASN A 74 32.49 -1.39 -23.52
N LYS A 75 31.22 -1.04 -23.29
CA LYS A 75 30.76 0.02 -22.39
C LYS A 75 29.71 -0.52 -21.41
N VAL A 76 29.65 0.06 -20.21
CA VAL A 76 28.66 -0.26 -19.17
C VAL A 76 27.74 0.94 -18.97
N PHE A 77 26.44 0.74 -19.19
CA PHE A 77 25.38 1.71 -18.95
C PHE A 77 24.64 1.36 -17.66
N LEU A 78 24.64 2.28 -16.70
CA LEU A 78 23.87 2.18 -15.47
C LEU A 78 22.52 2.86 -15.69
N ALA A 79 21.46 2.07 -15.83
CA ALA A 79 20.13 2.49 -16.25
C ALA A 79 19.13 2.41 -15.09
N THR A 80 19.54 2.92 -13.92
CA THR A 80 18.71 3.00 -12.72
C THR A 80 17.61 4.06 -12.84
N ASP A 81 16.63 4.01 -11.95
CA ASP A 81 15.53 4.96 -11.83
C ASP A 81 16.06 6.40 -11.71
N PRO A 82 15.30 7.40 -12.20
CA PRO A 82 15.81 8.75 -12.37
C PRO A 82 15.86 9.57 -11.07
N ASP A 83 15.82 8.96 -9.89
CA ASP A 83 15.86 9.66 -8.59
C ASP A 83 17.22 9.51 -7.87
N ARG A 84 17.36 10.17 -6.71
CA ARG A 84 18.56 10.09 -5.87
C ARG A 84 18.88 8.67 -5.37
N GLU A 85 17.85 7.82 -5.20
CA GLU A 85 18.04 6.42 -4.80
C GLU A 85 18.67 5.63 -5.95
N GLY A 86 18.14 5.79 -7.16
CA GLY A 86 18.71 5.23 -8.38
C GLY A 86 20.13 5.71 -8.65
N GLU A 87 20.43 6.98 -8.38
CA GLU A 87 21.79 7.52 -8.51
C GLU A 87 22.78 6.85 -7.54
N ALA A 88 22.39 6.71 -6.26
CA ALA A 88 23.18 5.99 -5.27
C ALA A 88 23.35 4.49 -5.59
N ILE A 89 22.33 3.84 -6.17
CA ILE A 89 22.46 2.45 -6.67
C ILE A 89 23.51 2.39 -7.78
N SER A 90 23.47 3.31 -8.74
CA SER A 90 24.46 3.41 -9.81
C SER A 90 25.88 3.60 -9.26
N TRP A 91 26.05 4.51 -8.30
CA TRP A 91 27.34 4.72 -7.64
C TRP A 91 27.84 3.48 -6.88
N HIS A 92 26.96 2.80 -6.12
CA HIS A 92 27.28 1.52 -5.47
C HIS A 92 27.66 0.43 -6.47
N LEU A 93 27.00 0.37 -7.63
CA LEU A 93 27.33 -0.58 -8.69
C LEU A 93 28.70 -0.28 -9.29
N ALA A 94 29.00 0.97 -9.64
CA ALA A 94 30.30 1.36 -10.17
C ALA A 94 31.43 0.94 -9.22
N ALA A 95 31.29 1.24 -7.93
CA ALA A 95 32.28 0.89 -6.93
C ALA A 95 32.32 -0.63 -6.62
N ALA A 96 31.17 -1.32 -6.54
CA ALA A 96 31.14 -2.76 -6.28
C ALA A 96 31.75 -3.56 -7.44
N LEU A 97 31.58 -3.08 -8.67
CA LEU A 97 32.02 -3.75 -9.89
C LEU A 97 33.43 -3.32 -10.33
N ASP A 98 34.03 -2.33 -9.67
CA ASP A 98 35.36 -1.78 -9.99
C ASP A 98 35.41 -1.22 -11.42
N LEU A 99 34.41 -0.40 -11.76
CA LEU A 99 34.29 0.20 -13.09
C LEU A 99 35.18 1.43 -13.22
N ALA A 100 36.00 1.46 -14.26
CA ALA A 100 36.73 2.66 -14.65
C ALA A 100 35.75 3.75 -15.16
N PRO A 101 35.96 5.04 -14.83
CA PRO A 101 35.07 6.13 -15.24
C PRO A 101 34.78 6.16 -16.74
N GLU A 102 35.78 5.91 -17.59
CA GLU A 102 35.62 5.99 -19.05
C GLU A 102 34.76 4.85 -19.61
N LYS A 103 34.66 3.74 -18.87
CA LYS A 103 33.87 2.56 -19.23
C LYS A 103 32.43 2.63 -18.73
N CYS A 104 32.13 3.55 -17.82
CA CYS A 104 30.85 3.68 -17.13
C CYS A 104 30.09 4.90 -17.63
N SER A 105 28.79 4.78 -17.87
CA SER A 105 27.94 5.95 -18.04
C SER A 105 26.55 5.72 -17.48
N ARG A 106 25.91 6.80 -17.05
CA ARG A 106 24.58 6.84 -16.45
C ARG A 106 23.52 7.19 -17.50
N VAL A 107 22.42 6.44 -17.49
CA VAL A 107 21.28 6.62 -18.40
C VAL A 107 20.01 6.73 -17.57
N ALA A 108 19.29 7.85 -17.66
CA ALA A 108 18.04 8.07 -16.94
C ALA A 108 16.89 8.31 -17.92
N PHE A 109 15.68 7.87 -17.57
CA PHE A 109 14.47 8.02 -18.38
C PHE A 109 13.23 8.06 -17.48
N ASN A 110 12.21 8.81 -17.91
CA ASN A 110 10.96 8.98 -17.17
C ASN A 110 9.89 7.94 -17.52
N GLU A 111 10.07 7.21 -18.63
CA GLU A 111 9.17 6.18 -19.11
C GLU A 111 9.94 5.10 -19.89
N ILE A 112 9.37 3.89 -19.95
CA ILE A 112 10.02 2.71 -20.56
C ILE A 112 9.38 2.41 -21.92
N THR A 113 9.55 3.36 -22.84
CA THR A 113 9.13 3.24 -24.24
C THR A 113 10.34 3.00 -25.14
N LYS A 114 10.13 2.41 -26.31
CA LYS A 114 11.21 2.12 -27.27
C LYS A 114 11.98 3.38 -27.67
N THR A 115 11.29 4.49 -27.85
CA THR A 115 11.89 5.78 -28.23
C THR A 115 12.70 6.36 -27.08
N ALA A 116 12.10 6.50 -25.89
CA ALA A 116 12.77 7.08 -24.72
C ALA A 116 14.06 6.33 -24.36
N ILE A 117 14.02 4.98 -24.37
CA ILE A 117 15.19 4.15 -24.06
C ILE A 117 16.30 4.31 -25.09
N LYS A 118 15.96 4.34 -26.39
CA LYS A 118 16.97 4.52 -27.45
C LYS A 118 17.63 5.89 -27.39
N ASP A 119 16.85 6.93 -27.10
CA ASP A 119 17.38 8.29 -27.03
C ASP A 119 18.20 8.53 -25.77
N ALA A 120 17.81 7.93 -24.64
CA ALA A 120 18.58 7.98 -23.40
C ALA A 120 19.95 7.29 -23.53
N ILE A 121 20.04 6.19 -24.28
CA ILE A 121 21.33 5.52 -24.54
C ILE A 121 22.25 6.31 -25.48
N LYS A 122 21.69 7.10 -26.40
CA LYS A 122 22.48 7.98 -27.27
C LYS A 122 23.08 9.17 -26.52
N HIS A 123 22.43 9.60 -25.43
CA HIS A 123 22.84 10.76 -24.64
C HIS A 123 23.10 10.37 -23.17
N PRO A 124 24.07 9.49 -22.90
CA PRO A 124 24.40 9.14 -21.52
C PRO A 124 25.13 10.31 -20.84
N ARG A 125 25.04 10.37 -19.51
CA ARG A 125 25.76 11.34 -18.66
C ARG A 125 26.68 10.63 -17.67
N ASP A 126 27.46 11.38 -16.92
CA ASP A 126 28.19 10.86 -15.77
C ASP A 126 27.27 10.69 -14.55
N ILE A 127 27.75 9.94 -13.55
CA ILE A 127 27.05 9.83 -12.26
C ILE A 127 27.10 11.20 -11.58
N ASP A 128 25.94 11.66 -11.14
CA ASP A 128 25.79 12.91 -10.43
C ASP A 128 26.15 12.70 -8.95
N ILE A 129 27.31 13.21 -8.55
CA ILE A 129 27.86 13.01 -7.21
C ILE A 129 27.08 13.81 -6.16
N ASP A 130 26.45 14.93 -6.52
CA ASP A 130 25.63 15.73 -5.60
C ASP A 130 24.34 14.99 -5.24
N LEU A 131 23.69 14.35 -6.23
CA LEU A 131 22.57 13.45 -5.99
C LEU A 131 22.96 12.23 -5.14
N VAL A 132 24.15 11.67 -5.37
CA VAL A 132 24.69 10.60 -4.51
C VAL A 132 24.86 11.12 -3.09
N ASN A 133 25.58 12.22 -2.89
CA ASN A 133 25.84 12.81 -1.57
C ASN A 133 24.55 13.15 -0.82
N SER A 134 23.53 13.66 -1.51
CA SER A 134 22.19 13.89 -0.95
C SER A 134 21.57 12.61 -0.38
N GLN A 135 21.63 11.51 -1.14
CA GLN A 135 21.12 10.21 -0.69
C GLN A 135 21.96 9.64 0.46
N GLN A 136 23.28 9.79 0.39
CA GLN A 136 24.23 9.31 1.39
C GLN A 136 24.05 10.04 2.73
N ALA A 137 23.95 11.37 2.69
CA ALA A 137 23.67 12.21 3.86
C ALA A 137 22.37 11.78 4.55
N ARG A 138 21.29 11.58 3.77
CA ARG A 138 20.03 11.03 4.29
C ARG A 138 20.23 9.67 4.96
N ARG A 139 20.92 8.75 4.29
CA ARG A 139 21.17 7.38 4.77
C ARG A 139 21.97 7.36 6.07
N ILE A 140 23.00 8.22 6.16
CA ILE A 140 23.87 8.38 7.33
C ILE A 140 23.09 9.01 8.49
N LEU A 141 22.35 10.08 8.25
CA LEU A 141 21.55 10.74 9.28
C LEU A 141 20.52 9.77 9.88
N ASP A 142 19.75 9.09 9.03
CA ASP A 142 18.76 8.11 9.47
C ASP A 142 19.43 6.94 10.22
N ARG A 143 20.66 6.57 9.83
CA ARG A 143 21.48 5.58 10.55
C ARG A 143 21.88 6.08 11.93
N ILE A 144 22.38 7.31 12.06
CA ILE A 144 22.81 7.90 13.35
C ILE A 144 21.62 7.94 14.32
N VAL A 145 20.49 8.50 13.90
CA VAL A 145 19.28 8.58 14.74
C VAL A 145 18.83 7.19 15.15
N GLY A 146 18.72 6.25 14.21
CA GLY A 146 18.30 4.89 14.50
C GLY A 146 19.24 4.17 15.48
N TYR A 147 20.55 4.19 15.24
CA TYR A 147 21.52 3.46 16.06
C TYR A 147 21.75 4.06 17.45
N LYS A 148 21.62 5.38 17.59
CA LYS A 148 21.85 6.09 18.86
C LYS A 148 20.58 6.15 19.73
N LEU A 149 19.41 6.31 19.11
CA LEU A 149 18.14 6.44 19.84
C LEU A 149 17.48 5.09 20.15
N SER A 150 17.73 4.03 19.36
CA SER A 150 17.25 2.67 19.68
C SER A 150 17.69 2.16 21.06
N PRO A 151 19.00 2.20 21.43
CA PRO A 151 19.46 1.75 22.74
C PRO A 151 18.84 2.53 23.90
N PHE A 152 18.62 3.84 23.72
CA PHE A 152 17.89 4.66 24.67
C PHE A 152 16.48 4.09 24.88
N LEU A 153 15.69 3.94 23.81
CA LEU A 153 14.33 3.37 23.90
C LEU A 153 14.29 1.95 24.47
N TRP A 154 15.33 1.15 24.28
CA TRP A 154 15.43 -0.18 24.86
C TRP A 154 15.55 -0.17 26.38
N LYS A 155 16.34 0.78 26.91
CA LYS A 155 16.50 0.99 28.34
C LYS A 155 15.24 1.63 28.95
N SER A 156 14.61 2.57 28.24
CA SER A 156 13.52 3.39 28.78
C SER A 156 12.14 2.75 28.70
N VAL A 157 11.86 2.02 27.63
CA VAL A 157 10.49 1.56 27.31
C VAL A 157 10.45 0.06 27.10
N LYS A 158 11.14 -0.45 26.08
CA LYS A 158 11.11 -1.88 25.74
C LYS A 158 12.26 -2.27 24.81
N SER A 159 12.85 -3.43 25.06
CA SER A 159 13.85 -4.00 24.16
C SER A 159 13.30 -4.28 22.76
N GLY A 160 14.14 -4.09 21.74
CA GLY A 160 13.78 -4.32 20.34
C GLY A 160 12.98 -3.19 19.66
N LEU A 161 12.76 -2.06 20.35
CA LEU A 161 12.20 -0.85 19.73
C LEU A 161 13.16 -0.20 18.74
N SER A 162 12.64 0.62 17.84
CA SER A 162 13.50 1.35 16.93
C SER A 162 12.93 2.70 16.58
N ALA A 163 13.78 3.70 16.77
CA ALA A 163 13.52 5.05 16.35
C ALA A 163 13.87 5.23 14.87
N GLY A 164 13.25 6.21 14.25
CA GLY A 164 13.66 6.75 12.96
C GLY A 164 13.15 8.16 12.86
N ARG A 165 13.98 9.07 12.31
CA ARG A 165 13.69 10.51 12.27
C ARG A 165 12.27 10.81 11.78
N VAL A 166 11.95 10.32 10.58
CA VAL A 166 10.65 10.59 9.94
C VAL A 166 9.52 9.72 10.50
N GLN A 167 9.83 8.48 10.88
CA GLN A 167 8.84 7.54 11.42
C GLN A 167 8.30 8.01 12.76
N THR A 168 9.15 8.52 13.64
CA THR A 168 8.73 9.06 14.93
C THR A 168 7.79 10.25 14.75
N VAL A 169 8.09 11.14 13.80
CA VAL A 169 7.22 12.28 13.48
C VAL A 169 5.87 11.83 12.93
N ALA A 170 5.85 10.84 12.04
CA ALA A 170 4.59 10.29 11.53
C ALA A 170 3.75 9.62 12.63
N ALA A 171 4.38 8.92 13.58
CA ALA A 171 3.70 8.38 14.75
C ALA A 171 3.15 9.50 15.65
N ARG A 172 3.92 10.57 15.85
CA ARG A 172 3.51 11.76 16.61
C ARG A 172 2.25 12.41 16.03
N ILE A 173 2.17 12.59 14.71
CA ILE A 173 1.01 13.16 14.03
C ILE A 173 -0.28 12.37 14.36
N ILE A 174 -0.18 11.04 14.40
CA ILE A 174 -1.33 10.18 14.72
C ILE A 174 -1.68 10.25 16.21
N VAL A 175 -0.67 10.30 17.10
CA VAL A 175 -0.86 10.46 18.55
C VAL A 175 -1.51 11.80 18.88
N GLU A 176 -1.07 12.90 18.26
CA GLU A 176 -1.67 14.23 18.46
C GLU A 176 -3.12 14.26 17.97
N ARG A 177 -3.43 13.67 16.81
CA ARG A 177 -4.82 13.54 16.34
C ARG A 177 -5.69 12.74 17.31
N GLU A 178 -5.17 11.65 17.87
CA GLU A 178 -5.95 10.87 18.84
C GLU A 178 -6.15 11.64 20.16
N ALA A 179 -5.17 12.45 20.57
CA ALA A 179 -5.33 13.36 21.71
C ALA A 179 -6.38 14.46 21.44
N GLU A 180 -6.39 15.05 20.24
CA GLU A 180 -7.45 15.99 19.80
C GLU A 180 -8.84 15.35 19.88
N ILE A 181 -8.97 14.10 19.41
CA ILE A 181 -10.24 13.36 19.45
C ILE A 181 -10.68 13.09 20.89
N ARG A 182 -9.76 12.67 21.78
CA ARG A 182 -10.07 12.39 23.19
C ARG A 182 -10.42 13.64 23.99
N ALA A 183 -9.82 14.77 23.65
CA ALA A 183 -10.09 16.06 24.29
C ALA A 183 -11.33 16.78 23.71
N PHE A 184 -11.90 16.28 22.61
CA PHE A 184 -13.02 16.91 21.95
C PHE A 184 -14.33 16.65 22.70
N GLU A 185 -15.03 17.72 23.06
CA GLU A 185 -16.35 17.67 23.67
C GLU A 185 -17.42 18.04 22.64
N PRO A 186 -18.25 17.08 22.16
CA PRO A 186 -19.29 17.34 21.18
C PRO A 186 -20.29 18.38 21.69
N GLN A 187 -20.54 19.39 20.86
CA GLN A 187 -21.51 20.44 21.12
C GLN A 187 -22.78 20.16 20.34
N GLU A 188 -23.92 20.21 21.01
CA GLU A 188 -25.23 20.10 20.37
C GLU A 188 -25.49 21.31 19.48
N TYR A 189 -26.04 21.06 18.29
CA TYR A 189 -26.61 22.10 17.45
C TYR A 189 -27.76 21.55 16.63
N TRP A 190 -28.66 22.44 16.21
CA TRP A 190 -29.82 22.07 15.42
C TRP A 190 -29.79 22.72 14.04
N THR A 191 -30.38 22.03 13.07
CA THR A 191 -30.72 22.61 11.76
C THR A 191 -32.23 22.54 11.59
N ILE A 192 -32.82 23.59 11.01
CA ILE A 192 -34.22 23.61 10.62
C ILE A 192 -34.29 23.68 9.10
N ASP A 193 -34.94 22.70 8.50
CA ASP A 193 -35.29 22.71 7.09
C ASP A 193 -36.80 22.89 6.94
N ALA A 194 -37.23 23.84 6.12
CA ALA A 194 -38.62 23.98 5.69
C ALA A 194 -38.86 23.13 4.46
N LEU A 195 -39.90 22.30 4.49
CA LEU A 195 -40.43 21.59 3.32
C LEU A 195 -41.54 22.45 2.74
N LEU A 196 -41.28 23.03 1.57
CA LEU A 196 -42.17 23.97 0.90
C LEU A 196 -42.88 23.27 -0.26
N ASP A 197 -44.18 23.51 -0.42
CA ASP A 197 -44.89 23.09 -1.64
C ASP A 197 -44.46 23.98 -2.79
N SER A 198 -43.83 23.38 -3.79
CA SER A 198 -43.45 24.10 -4.99
C SER A 198 -44.56 24.05 -6.06
N PRO A 199 -44.54 24.96 -7.05
CA PRO A 199 -45.55 25.00 -8.10
C PRO A 199 -45.69 23.71 -8.94
N ASP A 200 -44.66 22.87 -8.99
CA ASP A 200 -44.69 21.60 -9.74
C ASP A 200 -45.19 20.40 -8.91
N GLY A 201 -45.64 20.66 -7.67
CA GLY A 201 -46.19 19.67 -6.74
C GLY A 201 -45.12 18.87 -5.96
N LYS A 202 -43.82 19.06 -6.24
CA LYS A 202 -42.74 18.42 -5.48
C LYS A 202 -42.38 19.24 -4.25
N PRO A 203 -42.05 18.60 -3.12
CA PRO A 203 -41.55 19.31 -1.95
C PRO A 203 -40.16 19.90 -2.26
N LEU A 204 -40.00 21.20 -2.01
CA LEU A 204 -38.73 21.91 -2.09
C LEU A 204 -38.19 22.11 -0.67
N LYS A 205 -36.99 21.60 -0.41
CA LYS A 205 -36.35 21.71 0.91
C LYS A 205 -35.48 22.97 0.97
N ALA A 206 -35.71 23.84 1.96
CA ALA A 206 -34.95 25.07 2.19
C ALA A 206 -34.46 25.12 3.65
N ARG A 207 -33.17 25.43 3.86
CA ARG A 207 -32.53 25.43 5.20
C ARG A 207 -32.50 26.81 5.82
N LEU A 208 -32.81 26.92 7.11
CA LEU A 208 -32.64 28.16 7.86
C LEU A 208 -31.16 28.61 7.85
N VAL A 209 -30.90 29.85 7.46
CA VAL A 209 -29.54 30.44 7.47
C VAL A 209 -29.38 31.60 8.44
N GLY A 210 -30.46 32.34 8.75
CA GLY A 210 -30.36 33.53 9.60
C GLY A 210 -31.67 34.27 9.83
N LYS A 211 -31.58 35.42 10.47
CA LYS A 211 -32.67 36.39 10.67
C LYS A 211 -32.14 37.79 10.32
N GLY A 212 -32.72 38.43 9.31
CA GLY A 212 -32.16 39.65 8.72
C GLY A 212 -30.71 39.46 8.25
N LYS A 213 -29.76 40.26 8.76
CA LYS A 213 -28.32 40.18 8.41
C LYS A 213 -27.50 39.25 9.33
N SER A 214 -28.11 38.68 10.37
CA SER A 214 -27.41 37.92 11.40
C SER A 214 -27.64 36.41 11.24
N LYS A 215 -26.60 35.60 11.46
CA LYS A 215 -26.74 34.15 11.55
C LYS A 215 -27.51 33.78 12.82
N VAL A 216 -28.41 32.82 12.71
CA VAL A 216 -29.13 32.23 13.85
C VAL A 216 -28.35 31.00 14.30
N LYS A 217 -27.94 30.97 15.57
CA LYS A 217 -27.39 29.76 16.20
C LYS A 217 -28.52 29.06 16.93
N LEU A 218 -28.69 27.76 16.67
CA LEU A 218 -29.65 26.90 17.34
C LEU A 218 -28.87 25.91 18.19
N ALA A 219 -28.68 26.22 19.47
CA ALA A 219 -27.88 25.41 20.38
C ALA A 219 -28.72 24.38 21.15
N SER A 220 -30.05 24.57 21.22
CA SER A 220 -30.96 23.66 21.92
C SER A 220 -32.32 23.51 21.24
N GLU A 221 -33.12 22.55 21.72
CA GLU A 221 -34.49 22.34 21.27
C GLU A 221 -35.40 23.55 21.59
N GLU A 222 -35.14 24.27 22.68
CA GLU A 222 -35.87 25.49 23.03
C GLU A 222 -35.63 26.61 22.01
N ASP A 223 -34.40 26.74 21.49
CA ASP A 223 -34.11 27.69 20.42
C ASP A 223 -34.92 27.35 19.17
N VAL A 224 -35.01 26.06 18.81
CA VAL A 224 -35.83 25.57 17.70
C VAL A 224 -37.30 25.89 17.93
N LYS A 225 -37.86 25.54 19.09
CA LYS A 225 -39.26 25.83 19.43
C LYS A 225 -39.58 27.31 19.36
N ARG A 226 -38.70 28.18 19.89
CA ARG A 226 -38.85 29.64 19.81
C ARG A 226 -38.87 30.11 18.35
N VAL A 227 -37.91 29.68 17.54
CA VAL A 227 -37.82 30.08 16.12
C VAL A 227 -39.04 29.59 15.33
N LEU A 228 -39.46 28.33 15.51
CA LEU A 228 -40.64 27.79 14.83
C LEU A 228 -41.93 28.49 15.27
N ALA A 229 -42.06 28.86 16.55
CA ALA A 229 -43.20 29.62 17.05
C ALA A 229 -43.24 31.05 16.48
N GLU A 230 -42.08 31.70 16.33
CA GLU A 230 -41.99 33.03 15.70
C GLU A 230 -42.32 32.98 14.20
N ILE A 231 -41.90 31.94 13.47
CA ILE A 231 -42.20 31.80 12.04
C ILE A 231 -43.68 31.45 11.80
N GLY A 232 -44.25 30.59 12.66
CA GLY A 232 -45.63 30.12 12.50
C GLY A 232 -45.84 29.26 11.25
N ARG A 233 -47.00 29.44 10.60
CA ARG A 233 -47.34 28.78 9.32
C ARG A 233 -47.58 29.79 8.18
N ASP A 234 -46.99 30.97 8.30
CA ASP A 234 -47.09 31.99 7.26
C ASP A 234 -46.43 31.51 5.96
N PRO A 235 -46.90 31.97 4.79
CA PRO A 235 -46.29 31.64 3.51
C PRO A 235 -44.84 32.13 3.43
N PHE A 236 -43.98 31.29 2.86
CA PHE A 236 -42.58 31.62 2.61
C PHE A 236 -42.50 32.45 1.33
N VAL A 237 -41.95 33.67 1.44
CA VAL A 237 -41.86 34.61 0.31
C VAL A 237 -40.48 34.53 -0.30
N CYS A 238 -40.39 34.19 -1.58
CA CYS A 238 -39.14 34.24 -2.32
C CYS A 238 -38.63 35.69 -2.37
N THR A 239 -37.47 35.96 -1.78
CA THR A 239 -36.89 37.32 -1.71
C THR A 239 -35.72 37.53 -2.65
N THR A 240 -34.96 36.48 -2.95
CA THR A 240 -33.81 36.56 -3.85
C THR A 240 -33.76 35.31 -4.72
N VAL A 241 -33.61 35.49 -6.03
CA VAL A 241 -33.30 34.40 -6.97
C VAL A 241 -31.98 34.72 -7.65
N LYS A 242 -30.89 34.06 -7.24
CA LYS A 242 -29.56 34.28 -7.79
C LYS A 242 -29.17 33.14 -8.71
N LYS A 243 -29.00 33.45 -9.99
CA LYS A 243 -28.48 32.53 -11.02
C LYS A 243 -27.05 32.91 -11.37
N THR A 244 -26.13 31.96 -11.25
CA THR A 244 -24.72 32.16 -11.62
C THR A 244 -24.19 30.98 -12.42
N ALA A 245 -23.37 31.26 -13.43
CA ALA A 245 -22.60 30.23 -14.10
C ALA A 245 -21.27 30.02 -13.35
N LYS A 246 -21.09 28.84 -12.77
CA LYS A 246 -19.86 28.45 -12.07
C LYS A 246 -19.02 27.56 -12.96
N THR A 247 -17.77 27.97 -13.20
CA THR A 247 -16.80 27.16 -13.94
C THR A 247 -16.02 26.29 -12.96
N LYS A 248 -15.99 24.97 -13.18
CA LYS A 248 -15.21 24.00 -12.39
C LYS A 248 -14.02 23.54 -13.21
N GLN A 249 -12.82 23.76 -12.68
CA GLN A 249 -11.58 23.40 -13.36
C GLN A 249 -11.26 21.92 -13.14
N PRO A 250 -10.69 21.22 -14.14
CA PRO A 250 -10.16 19.88 -13.93
C PRO A 250 -8.95 19.94 -13.00
N ALA A 251 -8.88 18.94 -12.14
CA ALA A 251 -7.76 18.77 -11.25
C ALA A 251 -6.52 18.25 -12.02
N PRO A 252 -5.29 18.53 -11.53
CA PRO A 252 -4.07 18.27 -12.29
C PRO A 252 -3.78 16.77 -12.49
N PRO A 253 -2.87 16.40 -13.41
CA PRO A 253 -2.34 15.05 -13.50
C PRO A 253 -1.79 14.55 -12.15
N PHE A 254 -1.65 13.24 -11.99
CA PHE A 254 -1.24 12.68 -10.71
C PHE A 254 0.22 12.97 -10.37
N THR A 255 0.46 13.34 -9.13
CA THR A 255 1.71 13.09 -8.39
C THR A 255 1.61 11.77 -7.63
N THR A 256 2.69 11.31 -7.01
CA THR A 256 2.64 10.12 -6.14
C THR A 256 1.64 10.25 -5.00
N SER A 257 1.62 11.41 -4.33
CA SER A 257 0.72 11.67 -3.22
C SER A 257 -0.74 11.64 -3.66
N THR A 258 -1.07 12.39 -4.73
CA THR A 258 -2.45 12.47 -5.23
C THR A 258 -2.94 11.15 -5.84
N MET A 259 -2.07 10.38 -6.49
CA MET A 259 -2.37 9.01 -6.94
C MET A 259 -2.69 8.10 -5.74
N GLN A 260 -1.87 8.13 -4.69
CA GLN A 260 -2.09 7.28 -3.52
C GLN A 260 -3.38 7.65 -2.78
N GLN A 261 -3.69 8.94 -2.69
CA GLN A 261 -4.95 9.44 -2.12
C GLN A 261 -6.17 8.93 -2.91
N GLU A 262 -6.23 9.20 -4.22
CA GLU A 262 -7.39 8.81 -5.04
C GLU A 262 -7.53 7.30 -5.18
N ALA A 263 -6.43 6.55 -5.28
CA ALA A 263 -6.47 5.08 -5.33
C ALA A 263 -6.94 4.47 -4.00
N SER A 264 -6.56 5.06 -2.86
CA SER A 264 -7.10 4.64 -1.55
C SER A 264 -8.60 4.93 -1.45
N ARG A 265 -9.05 6.13 -1.84
CA ARG A 265 -10.47 6.52 -1.80
C ARG A 265 -11.34 5.67 -2.72
N LYS A 266 -11.01 5.63 -4.01
CA LYS A 266 -11.83 5.00 -5.06
C LYS A 266 -11.66 3.51 -5.17
N LEU A 267 -10.45 2.99 -4.93
CA LEU A 267 -10.14 1.57 -5.12
C LEU A 267 -10.01 0.81 -3.79
N GLY A 268 -9.95 1.51 -2.65
CA GLY A 268 -9.71 0.90 -1.35
C GLY A 268 -8.31 0.29 -1.21
N PHE A 269 -7.35 0.72 -2.03
CA PHE A 269 -6.00 0.15 -2.00
C PHE A 269 -5.14 0.81 -0.91
N GLN A 270 -4.34 0.00 -0.23
CA GLN A 270 -3.29 0.48 0.68
C GLN A 270 -2.09 1.01 -0.12
N SER A 271 -1.34 1.95 0.45
CA SER A 271 -0.19 2.61 -0.18
C SER A 271 0.82 1.61 -0.77
N GLN A 272 1.14 0.54 -0.03
CA GLN A 272 2.07 -0.50 -0.51
C GLN A 272 1.56 -1.25 -1.74
N ARG A 273 0.26 -1.55 -1.78
CA ARG A 273 -0.38 -2.18 -2.94
C ARG A 273 -0.37 -1.24 -4.14
N ILE A 274 -0.68 0.05 -3.92
CA ILE A 274 -0.69 1.08 -4.97
C ILE A 274 0.69 1.19 -5.60
N MET A 275 1.74 1.36 -4.79
CA MET A 275 3.10 1.53 -5.30
C MET A 275 3.64 0.28 -6.00
N ARG A 276 3.30 -0.93 -5.50
CA ARG A 276 3.66 -2.17 -6.19
C ARG A 276 3.02 -2.26 -7.57
N VAL A 277 1.71 -2.00 -7.66
CA VAL A 277 1.00 -2.06 -8.94
C VAL A 277 1.51 -0.97 -9.89
N ALA A 278 1.74 0.25 -9.41
CA ALA A 278 2.32 1.32 -10.20
C ALA A 278 3.73 0.96 -10.73
N GLN A 279 4.58 0.34 -9.91
CA GLN A 279 5.88 -0.17 -10.34
C GLN A 279 5.73 -1.18 -11.49
N GLU A 280 4.81 -2.15 -11.39
CA GLU A 280 4.54 -3.13 -12.45
C GLU A 280 4.11 -2.45 -13.76
N LEU A 281 3.22 -1.44 -13.67
CA LEU A 281 2.75 -0.66 -14.82
C LEU A 281 3.89 0.14 -15.48
N TYR A 282 4.84 0.64 -14.70
CA TYR A 282 6.01 1.39 -15.19
C TYR A 282 7.08 0.48 -15.80
N GLU A 283 7.40 -0.65 -15.14
CA GLU A 283 8.49 -1.55 -15.55
C GLU A 283 8.18 -2.35 -16.82
N GLY A 284 6.91 -2.70 -17.02
CA GLY A 284 6.44 -3.26 -18.28
C GLY A 284 5.34 -4.31 -18.12
N ILE A 285 4.35 -4.24 -19.01
CA ILE A 285 3.29 -5.23 -19.18
C ILE A 285 3.40 -5.82 -20.59
N ASN A 286 3.16 -7.12 -20.73
CA ASN A 286 3.04 -7.76 -22.05
C ASN A 286 1.65 -7.49 -22.64
N LEU A 287 1.55 -6.59 -23.62
CA LEU A 287 0.30 -6.20 -24.27
C LEU A 287 0.03 -6.95 -25.59
N GLY A 288 0.85 -7.96 -25.93
CA GLY A 288 0.80 -8.62 -27.24
C GLY A 288 1.46 -7.79 -28.35
N ALA A 289 1.83 -8.45 -29.45
CA ALA A 289 2.55 -7.82 -30.56
C ALA A 289 1.75 -6.70 -31.24
N GLU A 290 0.43 -6.86 -31.29
CA GLU A 290 -0.56 -5.92 -31.82
C GLU A 290 -0.56 -4.57 -31.08
N ASN A 291 -0.19 -4.55 -29.80
CA ASN A 291 -0.11 -3.35 -28.97
C ASN A 291 1.35 -2.99 -28.63
N GLY A 292 2.31 -3.35 -29.50
CA GLY A 292 3.72 -2.98 -29.32
C GLY A 292 4.52 -3.87 -28.37
N GLY A 293 3.99 -5.01 -27.94
CA GLY A 293 4.70 -6.01 -27.14
C GLY A 293 4.77 -5.68 -25.65
N VAL A 294 5.93 -5.93 -25.05
CA VAL A 294 6.20 -5.61 -23.63
C VAL A 294 6.61 -4.15 -23.51
N GLN A 295 5.84 -3.35 -22.78
CA GLN A 295 6.15 -1.93 -22.57
C GLN A 295 5.63 -1.40 -21.23
N GLY A 296 6.31 -0.38 -20.70
CA GLY A 296 5.81 0.40 -19.56
C GLY A 296 4.65 1.29 -20.01
N ILE A 297 3.50 1.17 -19.35
CA ILE A 297 2.26 1.87 -19.76
C ILE A 297 1.99 3.16 -18.98
N ILE A 298 2.80 3.46 -17.96
CA ILE A 298 2.80 4.75 -17.25
C ILE A 298 4.21 5.34 -17.14
N THR A 299 4.28 6.64 -16.87
CA THR A 299 5.51 7.33 -16.44
C THR A 299 5.91 6.95 -15.01
N TYR A 300 7.13 7.34 -14.62
CA TYR A 300 7.68 7.04 -13.29
C TYR A 300 6.77 7.53 -12.16
N MET A 301 6.42 6.61 -11.26
CA MET A 301 5.36 6.79 -10.26
C MET A 301 5.83 7.45 -8.94
N ARG A 302 7.12 7.79 -8.81
CA ARG A 302 7.69 8.51 -7.67
C ARG A 302 8.06 9.93 -8.10
N THR A 303 7.06 10.80 -8.13
CA THR A 303 7.15 12.17 -8.65
C THR A 303 6.27 13.11 -7.82
N ASP A 304 6.78 14.31 -7.60
CA ASP A 304 6.06 15.46 -7.08
C ASP A 304 5.74 16.50 -8.17
N SER A 305 6.09 16.22 -9.43
CA SER A 305 5.90 17.10 -10.57
C SER A 305 4.50 17.00 -11.16
N LEU A 306 3.96 18.13 -11.61
CA LEU A 306 2.75 18.21 -12.44
C LEU A 306 3.04 18.41 -13.93
N ARG A 307 4.32 18.48 -14.30
CA ARG A 307 4.77 18.73 -15.66
C ARG A 307 4.44 17.55 -16.57
N ILE A 308 4.07 17.86 -17.80
CA ILE A 308 3.84 16.88 -18.86
C ILE A 308 4.61 17.31 -20.10
N SER A 309 5.09 16.36 -20.90
CA SER A 309 5.76 16.69 -22.16
C SER A 309 4.80 17.29 -23.19
N THR A 310 5.35 18.08 -24.12
CA THR A 310 4.61 18.67 -25.24
C THR A 310 3.97 17.61 -26.12
N GLU A 311 4.66 16.49 -26.32
CA GLU A 311 4.19 15.36 -27.12
C GLU A 311 3.00 14.66 -26.46
N ALA A 312 3.07 14.45 -25.14
CA ALA A 312 1.98 13.82 -24.38
C ALA A 312 0.74 14.71 -24.32
N GLN A 313 0.93 16.03 -24.19
CA GLN A 313 -0.16 16.99 -24.21
C GLN A 313 -0.85 17.04 -25.59
N ALA A 314 -0.07 17.09 -26.67
CA ALA A 314 -0.61 17.07 -28.03
C ALA A 314 -1.40 15.78 -28.31
N ALA A 315 -0.86 14.61 -27.94
CA ALA A 315 -1.54 13.33 -28.11
C ALA A 315 -2.85 13.24 -27.30
N ALA A 316 -2.88 13.83 -26.10
CA ALA A 316 -4.11 13.89 -25.30
C ALA A 316 -5.17 14.78 -25.95
N LEU A 317 -4.80 15.95 -26.47
CA LEU A 317 -5.73 16.87 -27.15
C LEU A 317 -6.28 16.26 -28.44
N GLU A 318 -5.45 15.57 -29.23
CA GLU A 318 -5.89 14.81 -30.41
C GLU A 318 -6.96 13.79 -30.04
N LEU A 319 -6.68 12.94 -29.04
CA LEU A 319 -7.63 11.95 -28.55
C LEU A 319 -8.94 12.59 -28.05
N ILE A 320 -8.84 13.72 -27.32
CA ILE A 320 -10.01 14.42 -26.79
C ILE A 320 -10.89 14.94 -27.92
N GLY A 321 -10.29 15.59 -28.93
CA GLY A 321 -10.99 16.12 -30.10
C GLY A 321 -11.69 15.01 -30.88
N GLU A 322 -11.01 13.88 -31.12
CA GLU A 322 -11.57 12.73 -31.85
C GLU A 322 -12.72 12.05 -31.10
N LYS A 323 -12.58 11.86 -29.78
CA LYS A 323 -13.48 11.01 -28.98
C LYS A 323 -14.65 11.77 -28.34
N TYR A 324 -14.39 12.99 -27.87
CA TYR A 324 -15.38 13.80 -27.14
C TYR A 324 -15.85 15.01 -27.96
N GLY A 325 -15.08 15.40 -28.98
CA GLY A 325 -15.36 16.54 -29.86
C GLY A 325 -14.59 17.79 -29.47
N GLU A 326 -14.38 18.68 -30.45
CA GLU A 326 -13.59 19.92 -30.32
C GLU A 326 -14.01 20.81 -29.14
N GLY A 327 -15.30 20.82 -28.77
CA GLY A 327 -15.80 21.59 -27.62
C GLY A 327 -15.25 21.12 -26.26
N TYR A 328 -14.69 19.91 -26.18
CA TYR A 328 -14.04 19.39 -24.98
C TYR A 328 -12.53 19.67 -24.94
N CYS A 329 -11.96 20.22 -26.00
CA CYS A 329 -10.60 20.76 -25.99
C CYS A 329 -10.61 22.18 -25.37
N PRO A 330 -9.68 22.50 -24.45
CA PRO A 330 -9.57 23.85 -23.93
C PRO A 330 -9.03 24.79 -25.02
N SER A 331 -9.40 26.07 -24.95
CA SER A 331 -8.94 27.09 -25.92
C SER A 331 -7.42 27.32 -25.90
N ARG A 332 -6.75 26.93 -24.81
CA ARG A 332 -5.29 26.87 -24.70
C ARG A 332 -4.90 25.59 -23.96
N PRO A 333 -3.78 24.94 -24.34
CA PRO A 333 -3.28 23.78 -23.61
C PRO A 333 -3.07 24.10 -22.12
N ARG A 334 -3.46 23.17 -21.25
CA ARG A 334 -3.42 23.38 -19.80
C ARG A 334 -2.02 23.18 -19.25
N VAL A 335 -1.55 24.13 -18.47
CA VAL A 335 -0.27 24.05 -17.77
C VAL A 335 -0.53 24.19 -16.27
N TYR A 336 -0.02 23.22 -15.51
CA TYR A 336 -0.14 23.19 -14.06
C TYR A 336 1.20 23.53 -13.43
N LYS A 337 1.21 24.50 -12.52
CA LYS A 337 2.44 24.90 -11.81
C LYS A 337 2.75 23.89 -10.69
N THR A 338 3.97 23.35 -10.69
CA THR A 338 4.49 22.56 -9.58
C THR A 338 4.75 23.46 -8.36
N LYS A 339 4.70 22.91 -7.14
CA LYS A 339 5.03 23.63 -5.89
C LYS A 339 6.51 24.05 -5.88
N ALA A 340 6.83 25.17 -5.24
CA ALA A 340 8.21 25.71 -5.18
C ALA A 340 9.23 24.75 -4.50
N ASN A 341 8.78 23.91 -3.58
CA ASN A 341 9.63 22.98 -2.83
C ASN A 341 9.67 21.57 -3.43
N ALA A 342 9.13 21.38 -4.64
CA ALA A 342 9.20 20.12 -5.34
C ALA A 342 10.59 19.92 -5.95
N GLN A 343 11.02 18.67 -6.06
CA GLN A 343 12.26 18.36 -6.77
C GLN A 343 12.12 18.62 -8.28
N ASP A 344 10.90 18.48 -8.80
CA ASP A 344 10.47 18.79 -10.18
C ASP A 344 11.37 18.21 -11.29
N ALA A 345 12.14 17.16 -10.97
CA ALA A 345 13.06 16.49 -11.88
C ALA A 345 12.34 15.53 -12.87
N HIS A 346 11.04 15.34 -12.71
CA HIS A 346 10.24 14.33 -13.40
C HIS A 346 9.07 14.94 -14.17
N GLU A 347 8.26 14.07 -14.76
CA GLU A 347 6.91 14.38 -15.22
C GLU A 347 5.89 13.86 -14.19
N ALA A 348 4.63 14.28 -14.35
CA ALA A 348 3.50 13.70 -13.66
C ALA A 348 3.30 12.22 -14.03
N ILE A 349 2.56 11.51 -13.18
CA ILE A 349 2.11 10.13 -13.43
C ILE A 349 0.97 10.17 -14.45
N ARG A 350 1.27 9.70 -15.66
CA ARG A 350 0.37 9.66 -16.82
C ARG A 350 0.58 8.39 -17.63
N PRO A 351 -0.34 8.02 -18.53
CA PRO A 351 -0.06 7.00 -19.54
C PRO A 351 1.18 7.36 -20.37
N SER A 352 2.03 6.38 -20.66
CA SER A 352 3.15 6.56 -21.59
C SER A 352 2.64 6.74 -23.04
N ASN A 353 1.52 6.09 -23.37
CA ASN A 353 0.77 6.29 -24.60
C ASN A 353 -0.72 6.41 -24.27
N VAL A 354 -1.32 7.57 -24.53
CA VAL A 354 -2.73 7.83 -24.24
C VAL A 354 -3.70 7.01 -25.11
N LYS A 355 -3.25 6.55 -26.28
CA LYS A 355 -4.04 5.70 -27.19
C LYS A 355 -4.25 4.27 -26.65
N LEU A 356 -3.47 3.86 -25.64
CA LEU A 356 -3.68 2.60 -24.93
C LEU A 356 -4.87 2.71 -23.96
N GLU A 357 -6.08 2.80 -24.49
CA GLU A 357 -7.25 2.96 -23.64
C GLU A 357 -7.44 1.77 -22.68
N PRO A 358 -7.80 2.01 -21.41
CA PRO A 358 -7.95 0.95 -20.41
C PRO A 358 -8.87 -0.19 -20.87
N ALA A 359 -9.98 0.13 -21.54
CA ALA A 359 -10.94 -0.86 -22.03
C ALA A 359 -10.33 -1.80 -23.07
N HIS A 360 -9.51 -1.29 -23.99
CA HIS A 360 -8.89 -2.07 -25.07
C HIS A 360 -7.80 -3.02 -24.55
N ILE A 361 -7.07 -2.61 -23.52
CA ILE A 361 -5.97 -3.43 -22.96
C ILE A 361 -6.37 -4.25 -21.72
N ARG A 362 -7.67 -4.23 -21.33
CA ARG A 362 -8.17 -4.90 -20.11
C ARG A 362 -7.74 -6.36 -19.99
N LYS A 363 -7.72 -7.10 -21.11
CA LYS A 363 -7.39 -8.54 -21.15
C LYS A 363 -5.94 -8.86 -20.79
N TYR A 364 -5.03 -7.90 -20.90
CA TYR A 364 -3.60 -8.09 -20.56
C TYR A 364 -3.28 -7.70 -19.12
N LEU A 365 -4.23 -7.04 -18.43
CA LEU A 365 -4.02 -6.48 -17.10
C LEU A 365 -4.67 -7.35 -16.03
N SER A 366 -3.99 -7.51 -14.90
CA SER A 366 -4.64 -7.96 -13.67
C SER A 366 -5.75 -6.98 -13.26
N ASN A 367 -6.66 -7.40 -12.39
CA ASN A 367 -7.73 -6.52 -11.93
C ASN A 367 -7.20 -5.25 -11.24
N ASP A 368 -6.11 -5.39 -10.48
CA ASP A 368 -5.49 -4.26 -9.78
C ASP A 368 -4.78 -3.32 -10.75
N GLN A 369 -4.03 -3.87 -11.70
CA GLN A 369 -3.36 -3.12 -12.75
C GLN A 369 -4.37 -2.34 -13.59
N TYR A 370 -5.48 -2.97 -14.01
CA TYR A 370 -6.53 -2.31 -14.75
C TYR A 370 -7.17 -1.15 -13.96
N LYS A 371 -7.52 -1.39 -12.69
CA LYS A 371 -8.15 -0.36 -11.85
C LYS A 371 -7.24 0.85 -11.65
N LEU A 372 -5.96 0.63 -11.35
CA LEU A 372 -5.02 1.72 -11.15
C LEU A 372 -4.69 2.42 -12.48
N TYR A 373 -4.45 1.67 -13.55
CA TYR A 373 -4.19 2.24 -14.87
C TYR A 373 -5.36 3.08 -15.37
N LYS A 374 -6.59 2.59 -15.25
CA LYS A 374 -7.80 3.34 -15.61
C LYS A 374 -7.89 4.64 -14.82
N LEU A 375 -7.64 4.59 -13.51
CA LEU A 375 -7.63 5.78 -12.65
C LEU A 375 -6.61 6.82 -13.14
N ILE A 376 -5.38 6.39 -13.44
CA ILE A 376 -4.30 7.25 -13.98
C ILE A 376 -4.69 7.84 -15.33
N TRP A 377 -5.23 7.00 -16.22
CA TRP A 377 -5.64 7.40 -17.57
C TRP A 377 -6.78 8.42 -17.55
N ASP A 378 -7.86 8.14 -16.81
CA ASP A 378 -9.01 9.03 -16.72
C ASP A 378 -8.60 10.40 -16.16
N ARG A 379 -7.75 10.42 -15.12
CA ARG A 379 -7.25 11.64 -14.49
C ARG A 379 -6.39 12.46 -15.45
N PHE A 380 -5.48 11.82 -16.18
CA PHE A 380 -4.62 12.50 -17.15
C PHE A 380 -5.45 13.12 -18.29
N VAL A 381 -6.36 12.35 -18.90
CA VAL A 381 -7.22 12.86 -19.99
C VAL A 381 -8.08 14.03 -19.48
N ALA A 382 -8.75 13.87 -18.34
CA ALA A 382 -9.57 14.93 -17.76
C ALA A 382 -8.77 16.21 -17.44
N SER A 383 -7.51 16.07 -17.01
CA SER A 383 -6.63 17.23 -16.76
C SER A 383 -6.33 18.06 -18.00
N GLN A 384 -6.51 17.51 -19.20
CA GLN A 384 -6.29 18.19 -20.47
C GLN A 384 -7.59 18.69 -21.13
N MET A 385 -8.76 18.39 -20.56
CA MET A 385 -10.06 18.76 -21.11
C MET A 385 -10.52 20.18 -20.72
N ALA A 386 -11.53 20.69 -21.42
CA ALA A 386 -12.23 21.92 -21.08
C ALA A 386 -12.89 21.86 -19.68
N SER A 387 -13.05 23.03 -19.05
CA SER A 387 -13.71 23.13 -17.75
C SER A 387 -15.19 22.75 -17.84
N ALA A 388 -15.74 22.21 -16.75
CA ALA A 388 -17.18 22.04 -16.65
C ALA A 388 -17.84 23.39 -16.34
N VAL A 389 -19.05 23.61 -16.86
CA VAL A 389 -19.86 24.79 -16.58
C VAL A 389 -21.16 24.35 -15.93
N LEU A 390 -21.40 24.85 -14.72
CA LEU A 390 -22.58 24.56 -13.92
C LEU A 390 -23.44 25.81 -13.82
N ASP A 391 -24.73 25.66 -14.08
CA ASP A 391 -25.73 26.69 -13.78
C ASP A 391 -26.22 26.49 -12.37
N THR A 392 -25.70 27.31 -11.46
CA THR A 392 -26.06 27.28 -10.04
C THR A 392 -27.18 28.27 -9.78
N GLU A 393 -28.18 27.83 -9.02
CA GLU A 393 -29.30 28.64 -8.58
C GLU A 393 -29.35 28.61 -7.05
N THR A 394 -29.41 29.78 -6.43
CA THR A 394 -29.59 29.93 -4.98
C THR A 394 -30.82 30.81 -4.77
N ILE A 395 -31.76 30.31 -3.97
CA ILE A 395 -33.01 30.99 -3.68
C ILE A 395 -33.13 31.19 -2.17
N ASP A 396 -33.37 32.43 -1.79
CA ASP A 396 -33.64 32.81 -0.40
C ASP A 396 -35.14 33.12 -0.23
N PHE A 397 -35.72 32.58 0.83
CA PHE A 397 -37.10 32.80 1.25
C PHE A 397 -37.11 33.55 2.58
N ASP A 398 -37.98 34.53 2.70
CA ASP A 398 -38.32 35.16 3.97
C ASP A 398 -39.55 34.51 4.57
N ALA A 399 -39.47 34.22 5.87
CA ALA A 399 -40.58 33.80 6.70
C ALA A 399 -40.50 34.55 8.04
N ASN A 400 -41.30 35.61 8.17
CA ASN A 400 -41.31 36.50 9.34
C ASN A 400 -39.91 37.04 9.73
N GLY A 401 -39.13 37.50 8.75
CA GLY A 401 -37.77 38.02 8.96
C GLY A 401 -36.67 36.94 9.07
N TYR A 402 -37.03 35.66 9.08
CA TYR A 402 -36.08 34.55 8.99
C TYR A 402 -35.80 34.19 7.54
N THR A 403 -34.52 34.01 7.23
CA THR A 403 -34.06 33.65 5.89
C THR A 403 -33.83 32.15 5.80
N PHE A 404 -34.51 31.50 4.86
CA PHE A 404 -34.31 30.12 4.47
C PHE A 404 -33.70 30.06 3.07
N ARG A 405 -32.76 29.14 2.84
CA ARG A 405 -32.02 29.03 1.59
C ARG A 405 -32.12 27.64 1.00
N THR A 406 -32.33 27.57 -0.30
CA THR A 406 -32.12 26.36 -1.08
C THR A 406 -31.12 26.66 -2.21
N SER A 407 -30.31 25.67 -2.55
CA SER A 407 -29.29 25.77 -3.60
C SER A 407 -29.33 24.53 -4.48
N GLY A 408 -29.13 24.73 -5.76
CA GLY A 408 -29.14 23.65 -6.75
C GLY A 408 -28.25 24.01 -7.91
N TYR A 409 -27.96 23.03 -8.75
CA TYR A 409 -27.29 23.30 -10.01
C TYR A 409 -27.71 22.31 -11.09
N THR A 410 -27.58 22.76 -12.34
CA THR A 410 -27.66 21.90 -13.51
C THR A 410 -26.34 21.97 -14.28
N VAL A 411 -25.97 20.89 -14.96
CA VAL A 411 -24.75 20.86 -15.75
C VAL A 411 -25.05 21.46 -17.13
N ARG A 412 -24.57 22.68 -17.37
CA ARG A 412 -24.65 23.32 -18.69
C ARG A 412 -23.69 22.64 -19.67
N PHE A 413 -22.48 22.37 -19.21
CA PHE A 413 -21.45 21.69 -19.99
C PHE A 413 -20.62 20.78 -19.09
N GLN A 414 -20.51 19.51 -19.46
CA GLN A 414 -19.80 18.50 -18.68
C GLN A 414 -18.29 18.76 -18.63
N GLY A 415 -17.68 19.25 -19.72
CA GLY A 415 -16.23 19.37 -19.83
C GLY A 415 -15.52 18.09 -19.37
N TYR A 416 -14.50 18.23 -18.54
CA TYR A 416 -13.75 17.11 -17.96
C TYR A 416 -14.58 16.10 -17.15
N MET A 417 -15.75 16.48 -16.62
CA MET A 417 -16.62 15.59 -15.83
C MET A 417 -17.20 14.43 -16.65
N ALA A 418 -17.13 14.50 -17.98
CA ALA A 418 -17.46 13.39 -18.87
C ALA A 418 -16.51 12.17 -18.69
N VAL A 419 -15.32 12.38 -18.12
CA VAL A 419 -14.29 11.35 -17.96
C VAL A 419 -13.93 11.12 -16.49
N TYR A 420 -13.84 12.20 -15.71
CA TYR A 420 -13.35 12.11 -14.34
C TYR A 420 -14.04 13.09 -13.39
N GLU A 421 -14.47 12.60 -12.23
CA GLU A 421 -14.82 13.44 -11.09
C GLU A 421 -13.99 13.03 -9.87
N GLU A 422 -13.39 14.01 -9.19
CA GLU A 422 -12.54 13.78 -8.02
C GLU A 422 -13.39 13.41 -6.80
N SER A 423 -12.92 12.45 -6.01
CA SER A 423 -13.61 12.03 -4.79
C SER A 423 -13.19 12.90 -3.60
N THR A 424 -14.15 13.31 -2.77
CA THR A 424 -13.87 13.97 -1.49
C THR A 424 -13.68 12.92 -0.38
N ASP A 425 -12.74 13.16 0.56
CA ASP A 425 -12.42 12.27 1.70
C ASP A 425 -13.64 11.97 2.57
N GLU A 426 -14.58 12.90 2.59
CA GLU A 426 -15.89 12.73 3.18
C GLU A 426 -16.88 12.57 2.02
N ALA A 427 -17.80 11.61 2.13
CA ALA A 427 -19.13 11.86 1.55
C ALA A 427 -19.47 13.27 2.01
N PRO A 428 -19.77 14.22 1.13
CA PRO A 428 -19.91 15.64 1.43
C PRO A 428 -20.82 15.82 2.66
N LYS A 429 -20.24 15.78 3.85
CA LYS A 429 -20.86 16.29 5.05
C LYS A 429 -20.61 17.76 4.87
N SER A 430 -21.55 18.41 4.20
CA SER A 430 -21.54 19.85 4.08
C SER A 430 -21.41 20.38 5.50
N GLU A 431 -20.25 20.92 5.86
CA GLU A 431 -20.08 21.67 7.11
C GLU A 431 -21.06 22.87 7.19
N ASN A 432 -21.73 23.19 6.08
CA ASN A 432 -22.81 24.18 5.99
C ASN A 432 -24.18 23.61 5.60
N GLY A 433 -24.36 22.29 5.54
CA GLY A 433 -25.70 21.76 5.33
C GLY A 433 -26.39 22.12 4.00
N GLU A 434 -25.66 22.39 2.92
CA GLU A 434 -26.28 22.74 1.63
C GLU A 434 -27.14 21.55 1.15
N VAL A 435 -28.45 21.71 1.32
CA VAL A 435 -29.49 20.89 0.71
C VAL A 435 -29.34 21.06 -0.81
N GLY A 436 -29.28 19.94 -1.54
CA GLY A 436 -29.32 19.93 -3.01
C GLY A 436 -27.99 19.64 -3.73
N LYS A 437 -27.44 18.42 -3.60
CA LYS A 437 -26.51 17.94 -4.63
C LYS A 437 -27.32 17.47 -5.84
N ASN A 438 -27.21 18.20 -6.95
CA ASN A 438 -27.80 17.83 -8.24
C ASN A 438 -29.34 17.86 -8.28
N GLU A 439 -29.99 18.64 -7.39
CA GLU A 439 -31.43 18.81 -7.41
C GLU A 439 -31.81 19.99 -8.32
N LYS A 440 -32.73 19.70 -9.26
CA LYS A 440 -33.30 20.71 -10.13
C LYS A 440 -34.32 21.51 -9.34
N ILE A 441 -34.02 22.79 -9.10
CA ILE A 441 -34.95 23.71 -8.44
C ILE A 441 -36.06 24.06 -9.45
N PRO A 442 -37.34 24.04 -9.04
CA PRO A 442 -38.43 24.50 -9.88
C PRO A 442 -38.27 25.99 -10.20
N PRO A 443 -38.71 26.47 -11.38
CA PRO A 443 -38.60 27.87 -11.72
C PRO A 443 -39.42 28.73 -10.75
N LEU A 444 -38.73 29.60 -10.01
CA LEU A 444 -39.33 30.56 -9.08
C LEU A 444 -38.90 31.99 -9.43
N THR A 445 -39.75 32.94 -9.09
CA THR A 445 -39.49 34.37 -9.21
C THR A 445 -39.57 35.07 -7.85
N GLU A 446 -38.89 36.21 -7.74
CA GLU A 446 -39.03 37.05 -6.55
C GLU A 446 -40.50 37.40 -6.32
N LYS A 447 -40.90 37.37 -5.04
CA LYS A 447 -42.27 37.54 -4.53
C LYS A 447 -43.19 36.31 -4.66
N ASP A 448 -42.72 35.22 -5.26
CA ASP A 448 -43.47 33.95 -5.21
C ASP A 448 -43.70 33.53 -3.75
N ARG A 449 -44.89 32.98 -3.49
CA ARG A 449 -45.30 32.53 -2.16
C ARG A 449 -45.45 31.03 -2.16
N LEU A 450 -44.68 30.35 -1.33
CA LEU A 450 -44.77 28.90 -1.15
C LEU A 450 -45.42 28.59 0.19
N THR A 451 -46.27 27.56 0.21
CA THR A 451 -46.87 27.08 1.44
C THR A 451 -45.91 26.14 2.16
N LEU A 452 -45.83 26.30 3.47
CA LEU A 452 -45.13 25.35 4.32
C LEU A 452 -45.93 24.05 4.38
N ARG A 453 -45.31 22.95 3.96
CA ARG A 453 -45.82 21.60 4.20
C ARG A 453 -45.49 21.14 5.61
N ASP A 454 -44.21 21.21 5.98
CA ASP A 454 -43.73 20.85 7.32
C ASP A 454 -42.33 21.42 7.61
N PHE A 455 -41.91 21.38 8.87
CA PHE A 455 -40.53 21.60 9.28
C PHE A 455 -39.84 20.28 9.63
N ASP A 456 -38.62 20.13 9.13
CA ASP A 456 -37.70 19.05 9.49
C ASP A 456 -36.57 19.63 10.34
N SER A 457 -36.69 19.50 11.65
CA SER A 457 -35.66 19.91 12.61
C SER A 457 -34.82 18.72 13.03
N VAL A 458 -33.52 18.77 12.72
CA VAL A 458 -32.59 17.68 13.02
C VAL A 458 -31.59 18.13 14.07
N LYS A 459 -31.49 17.34 15.14
CA LYS A 459 -30.44 17.49 16.15
C LYS A 459 -29.14 16.88 15.64
N HIS A 460 -28.07 17.64 15.76
CA HIS A 460 -26.71 17.23 15.41
C HIS A 460 -25.77 17.43 16.61
N PHE A 461 -24.60 16.83 16.48
CA PHE A 461 -23.47 17.10 17.35
C PHE A 461 -22.28 17.46 16.49
N THR A 462 -21.44 18.38 16.97
CA THR A 462 -20.13 18.59 16.34
C THR A 462 -19.34 17.28 16.42
N GLU A 463 -18.59 16.98 15.37
CA GLU A 463 -17.76 15.77 15.30
C GLU A 463 -16.31 16.10 15.60
N ALA A 464 -15.60 15.20 16.28
CA ALA A 464 -14.16 15.32 16.46
C ALA A 464 -13.45 15.24 15.09
N PRO A 465 -12.24 15.81 14.95
CA PRO A 465 -11.45 15.66 13.74
C PRO A 465 -11.29 14.18 13.36
N PRO A 466 -11.49 13.80 12.09
CA PRO A 466 -11.46 12.39 11.71
C PRO A 466 -10.07 11.81 11.91
N ARG A 467 -9.99 10.53 12.30
CA ARG A 467 -8.72 9.80 12.33
C ARG A 467 -8.07 9.78 10.95
N PHE A 468 -6.74 9.73 10.92
CA PHE A 468 -6.02 9.60 9.66
C PHE A 468 -6.25 8.22 9.03
N THR A 469 -6.63 8.20 7.76
CA THR A 469 -6.34 7.08 6.85
C THR A 469 -4.93 7.21 6.27
N GLU A 470 -4.44 6.18 5.58
CA GLU A 470 -3.16 6.29 4.84
C GLU A 470 -3.19 7.47 3.85
N ALA A 471 -4.31 7.70 3.16
CA ALA A 471 -4.47 8.79 2.19
C ALA A 471 -4.35 10.17 2.86
N SER A 472 -5.13 10.41 3.90
CA SER A 472 -5.10 11.69 4.62
C SER A 472 -3.77 11.92 5.34
N LEU A 473 -3.08 10.85 5.79
CA LEU A 473 -1.75 10.98 6.38
C LEU A 473 -0.72 11.38 5.32
N ILE A 474 -0.75 10.76 4.13
CA ILE A 474 0.14 11.14 3.02
C ILE A 474 -0.08 12.59 2.62
N LYS A 475 -1.35 13.02 2.50
CA LYS A 475 -1.71 14.41 2.24
C LYS A 475 -1.10 15.35 3.29
N PHE A 476 -1.26 15.02 4.57
CA PHE A 476 -0.73 15.84 5.66
C PHE A 476 0.80 15.87 5.67
N LEU A 477 1.46 14.73 5.45
CA LEU A 477 2.92 14.65 5.33
C LEU A 477 3.43 15.53 4.18
N GLU A 478 2.78 15.49 3.02
CA GLU A 478 3.12 16.35 1.88
C GLU A 478 2.90 17.84 2.19
N GLU A 479 1.77 18.21 2.79
CA GLU A 479 1.45 19.59 3.18
C GLU A 479 2.45 20.16 4.18
N LYS A 480 2.96 19.32 5.09
CA LYS A 480 4.00 19.69 6.06
C LYS A 480 5.42 19.56 5.52
N GLY A 481 5.63 19.10 4.28
CA GLY A 481 6.96 18.91 3.70
C GLY A 481 7.74 17.74 4.32
N ILE A 482 7.07 16.83 5.02
CA ILE A 482 7.66 15.69 5.72
C ILE A 482 7.70 14.47 4.80
N GLY A 483 8.90 13.98 4.51
CA GLY A 483 9.10 12.89 3.57
C GLY A 483 8.99 13.32 2.11
N ARG A 484 9.08 12.34 1.21
CA ARG A 484 9.11 12.52 -0.25
C ARG A 484 8.30 11.40 -0.94
N PRO A 485 7.99 11.54 -2.25
CA PRO A 485 7.33 10.49 -3.04
C PRO A 485 7.90 9.07 -2.85
N SER A 486 9.22 8.95 -2.68
CA SER A 486 9.90 7.67 -2.45
C SER A 486 9.71 7.09 -1.04
N THR A 487 9.30 7.90 -0.06
CA THR A 487 9.31 7.49 1.35
C THR A 487 7.92 7.33 1.97
N TYR A 488 6.86 7.97 1.44
CA TYR A 488 5.52 7.95 2.05
C TYR A 488 5.05 6.55 2.47
N THR A 489 5.09 5.60 1.53
CA THR A 489 4.69 4.22 1.78
C THR A 489 5.57 3.53 2.82
N SER A 490 6.89 3.73 2.76
CA SER A 490 7.82 3.14 3.73
C SER A 490 7.65 3.69 5.14
N ILE A 491 7.30 4.98 5.29
CA ILE A 491 7.04 5.62 6.59
C ILE A 491 5.86 4.93 7.26
N ILE A 492 4.73 4.85 6.54
CA ILE A 492 3.49 4.23 7.04
C ILE A 492 3.71 2.75 7.36
N THR A 493 4.35 2.02 6.44
CA THR A 493 4.64 0.59 6.64
C THR A 493 5.51 0.39 7.89
N THR A 494 6.53 1.22 8.09
CA THR A 494 7.44 1.09 9.22
C THR A 494 6.76 1.37 10.56
N ILE A 495 5.95 2.43 10.68
CA ILE A 495 5.28 2.75 11.96
C ILE A 495 4.25 1.68 12.34
N VAL A 496 3.61 1.05 11.36
CA VAL A 496 2.67 -0.05 11.60
C VAL A 496 3.40 -1.35 11.93
N ASP A 497 4.42 -1.74 11.16
CA ASP A 497 5.19 -2.96 11.41
C ASP A 497 5.90 -2.94 12.78
N ARG A 498 6.33 -1.75 13.22
CA ARG A 498 6.92 -1.53 14.55
C ARG A 498 5.88 -1.41 15.66
N ARG A 499 4.59 -1.48 15.34
CA ARG A 499 3.46 -1.41 16.29
C ARG A 499 3.36 -0.10 17.07
N TYR A 500 3.89 1.00 16.55
CA TYR A 500 3.56 2.33 17.09
C TYR A 500 2.13 2.72 16.74
N VAL A 501 1.64 2.22 15.60
CA VAL A 501 0.32 2.49 15.04
C VAL A 501 -0.30 1.16 14.63
N SER A 502 -1.61 1.00 14.82
CA SER A 502 -2.40 -0.11 14.31
C SER A 502 -3.39 0.36 13.24
N ARG A 503 -3.97 -0.59 12.51
CA ARG A 503 -5.04 -0.33 11.53
C ARG A 503 -6.37 -0.81 12.11
N GLU A 504 -7.34 0.10 12.21
CA GLU A 504 -8.74 -0.21 12.51
C GLU A 504 -9.61 0.13 11.30
N GLY A 505 -9.98 -0.89 10.53
CA GLY A 505 -10.57 -0.68 9.21
C GLY A 505 -9.63 0.11 8.29
N ARG A 506 -10.01 1.33 7.92
CA ARG A 506 -9.18 2.26 7.14
C ARG A 506 -8.42 3.29 7.98
N ALA A 507 -8.75 3.41 9.27
CA ALA A 507 -8.15 4.38 10.17
C ALA A 507 -6.83 3.86 10.75
N LEU A 508 -5.92 4.79 10.98
CA LEU A 508 -4.66 4.61 11.69
C LEU A 508 -4.87 5.08 13.12
N VAL A 509 -4.61 4.20 14.08
CA VAL A 509 -4.83 4.44 15.52
C VAL A 509 -3.51 4.27 16.25
N PRO A 510 -3.11 5.18 17.15
CA PRO A 510 -1.88 4.99 17.92
C PRO A 510 -2.07 3.83 18.91
N THR A 511 -1.00 3.06 19.12
CA THR A 511 -0.98 2.06 20.21
C THR A 511 -0.46 2.70 21.49
N SER A 512 -0.66 2.06 22.65
CA SER A 512 -0.06 2.52 23.92
C SER A 512 1.47 2.65 23.82
N LEU A 513 2.12 1.78 23.03
CA LEU A 513 3.55 1.89 22.74
C LEU A 513 3.85 3.16 21.93
N GLY A 514 3.05 3.46 20.91
CA GLY A 514 3.14 4.69 20.12
C GLY A 514 3.03 5.95 20.97
N GLU A 515 2.04 6.01 21.85
CA GLU A 515 1.79 7.15 22.72
C GLU A 515 2.92 7.38 23.72
N VAL A 516 3.31 6.34 24.46
CA VAL A 516 4.39 6.43 25.46
C VAL A 516 5.72 6.80 24.81
N THR A 517 6.05 6.17 23.67
CA THR A 517 7.29 6.47 22.96
C THR A 517 7.28 7.88 22.40
N THR A 518 6.17 8.33 21.84
CA THR A 518 6.02 9.69 21.30
C THR A 518 6.21 10.73 22.41
N LYS A 519 5.52 10.56 23.54
CA LYS A 519 5.64 11.46 24.69
C LYS A 519 7.08 11.56 25.19
N LEU A 520 7.73 10.41 25.41
CA LEU A 520 9.13 10.35 25.84
C LEU A 520 10.06 11.11 24.88
N LEU A 521 9.86 10.94 23.57
CA LEU A 521 10.69 11.60 22.55
C LEU A 521 10.39 13.09 22.44
N MET A 522 9.15 13.54 22.64
CA MET A 522 8.81 14.96 22.70
C MET A 522 9.47 15.67 23.89
N GLU A 523 9.54 14.99 25.04
CA GLU A 523 10.14 15.56 26.26
C GLU A 523 11.67 15.62 26.20
N ASN A 524 12.32 14.66 25.54
CA ASN A 524 13.79 14.51 25.57
C ASN A 524 14.48 14.90 24.26
N PHE A 525 13.77 14.83 23.12
CA PHE A 525 14.31 15.08 21.78
C PHE A 525 13.37 15.96 20.95
N PRO A 526 12.95 17.13 21.45
CA PRO A 526 11.93 17.96 20.80
C PRO A 526 12.29 18.34 19.36
N GLU A 527 13.56 18.63 19.08
CA GLU A 527 14.05 18.97 17.73
C GLU A 527 13.94 17.78 16.77
N VAL A 528 14.25 16.56 17.21
CA VAL A 528 14.21 15.34 16.37
C VAL A 528 12.79 15.00 15.94
N VAL A 529 11.81 15.29 16.81
CA VAL A 529 10.39 15.00 16.55
C VAL A 529 9.61 16.23 16.08
N ASP A 530 10.29 17.33 15.78
CA ASP A 530 9.67 18.55 15.28
C ASP A 530 9.34 18.44 13.78
N TYR A 531 8.18 19.02 13.42
CA TYR A 531 7.65 18.99 12.06
C TYR A 531 8.48 19.88 11.13
N ALA A 532 8.80 21.09 11.58
CA ALA A 532 9.54 22.06 10.79
C ALA A 532 10.99 21.60 10.59
N PHE A 533 11.65 21.09 11.64
CA PHE A 533 12.98 20.51 11.57
C PHE A 533 13.04 19.36 10.55
N THR A 534 12.07 18.45 10.61
CA THR A 534 12.03 17.29 9.69
C THR A 534 11.83 17.72 8.24
N ALA A 535 10.98 18.72 8.00
CA ALA A 535 10.77 19.28 6.67
C ALA A 535 12.01 20.02 6.15
N GLN A 536 12.64 20.85 6.98
CA GLN A 536 13.87 21.58 6.65
C GLN A 536 15.03 20.63 6.31
N MET A 537 15.14 19.50 7.01
CA MET A 537 16.18 18.51 6.71
C MET A 537 16.03 17.95 5.29
N GLU A 538 14.79 17.75 4.84
CA GLU A 538 14.57 17.29 3.47
C GLU A 538 14.94 18.36 2.44
N THR A 539 14.67 19.64 2.74
CA THR A 539 15.17 20.78 1.92
C THR A 539 16.70 20.79 1.88
N ARG A 540 17.39 20.63 3.02
CA ARG A 540 18.85 20.56 3.05
C ARG A 540 19.42 19.42 2.20
N PHE A 541 18.75 18.27 2.15
CA PHE A 541 19.15 17.21 1.22
C PHE A 541 18.93 17.61 -0.24
N ASP A 542 17.91 18.40 -0.55
CA ASP A 542 17.70 18.93 -1.90
C ASP A 542 18.74 20.02 -2.23
N ASP A 543 19.19 20.80 -1.26
CA ASP A 543 20.28 21.77 -1.40
C ASP A 543 21.62 21.05 -1.71
N ILE A 544 21.91 19.93 -1.03
CA ILE A 544 23.05 19.06 -1.38
C ILE A 544 22.92 18.56 -2.81
N ALA A 545 21.73 18.11 -3.22
CA ALA A 545 21.49 17.62 -4.58
C ALA A 545 21.66 18.69 -5.67
N ARG A 546 21.61 19.98 -5.32
CA ARG A 546 21.87 21.12 -6.22
C ARG A 546 23.29 21.66 -6.10
N GLY A 547 24.13 21.09 -5.23
CA GLY A 547 25.49 21.57 -4.96
C GLY A 547 25.54 22.88 -4.16
N GLU A 548 24.46 23.24 -3.45
CA GLU A 548 24.35 24.49 -2.69
C GLU A 548 24.95 24.39 -1.27
N THR A 549 25.10 23.17 -0.73
CA THR A 549 25.74 22.87 0.57
C THR A 549 26.35 21.46 0.54
N THR A 550 27.20 21.15 1.51
CA THR A 550 27.89 19.85 1.59
C THR A 550 27.18 18.88 2.54
N ALA A 551 27.39 17.57 2.33
CA ALA A 551 26.84 16.53 3.22
C ALA A 551 27.39 16.66 4.64
N GLU A 552 28.66 17.00 4.76
CA GLU A 552 29.40 17.17 6.01
C GLU A 552 28.84 18.32 6.86
N GLU A 553 28.55 19.47 6.24
CA GLU A 553 27.91 20.63 6.91
C GLU A 553 26.53 20.27 7.45
N VAL A 554 25.70 19.61 6.63
CA VAL A 554 24.35 19.22 7.03
C VAL A 554 24.39 18.20 8.18
N LEU A 555 25.26 17.20 8.10
CA LEU A 555 25.39 16.16 9.13
C LEU A 555 25.99 16.68 10.44
N SER A 556 27.03 17.51 10.37
CA SER A 556 27.67 18.11 11.55
C SER A 556 26.73 19.05 12.30
N SER A 557 26.02 19.92 11.57
CA SER A 557 25.05 20.85 12.16
C SER A 557 23.94 20.11 12.92
N PHE A 558 23.51 18.95 12.44
CA PHE A 558 22.53 18.11 13.11
C PHE A 558 23.13 17.38 14.33
N TYR A 559 24.28 16.72 14.15
CA TYR A 559 24.79 15.79 15.15
C TYR A 559 25.16 16.47 16.47
N GLY A 560 25.69 17.70 16.42
CA GLY A 560 26.09 18.44 17.62
C GLY A 560 24.94 18.64 18.62
N GLY A 561 23.78 19.10 18.15
CA GLY A 561 22.59 19.27 18.97
C GLY A 561 22.03 17.92 19.45
N PHE A 562 21.93 16.95 18.54
CA PHE A 562 21.41 15.62 18.84
C PHE A 562 22.22 14.88 19.92
N ALA A 563 23.55 14.92 19.84
CA ALA A 563 24.44 14.25 20.79
C ALA A 563 24.25 14.81 22.21
N LYS A 564 24.13 16.13 22.33
CA LYS A 564 23.88 16.81 23.62
C LYS A 564 22.52 16.43 24.22
N SER A 565 21.47 16.39 23.40
CA SER A 565 20.15 15.93 23.85
C SER A 565 20.18 14.47 24.32
N LEU A 566 20.90 13.61 23.61
CA LEU A 566 21.04 12.19 23.96
C LEU A 566 21.73 11.99 25.31
N GLU A 567 22.84 12.69 25.55
CA GLU A 567 23.57 12.64 26.82
C GLU A 567 22.67 13.07 27.99
N THR A 568 22.00 14.22 27.84
CA THR A 568 21.06 14.75 28.85
C THR A 568 19.91 13.76 29.11
N ALA A 569 19.37 13.13 28.08
CA ALA A 569 18.29 12.17 28.20
C ALA A 569 18.75 10.87 28.89
N GLU A 570 19.95 10.36 28.56
CA GLU A 570 20.52 9.16 29.20
C GLU A 570 20.82 9.38 30.69
N GLU A 571 21.22 10.60 31.08
CA GLU A 571 21.42 10.96 32.50
C GLU A 571 20.10 10.94 33.28
N LYS A 572 19.05 11.58 32.77
CA LYS A 572 17.70 11.56 33.37
C LYS A 572 17.16 10.14 33.52
N LEU A 573 17.51 9.25 32.60
CA LEU A 573 16.99 7.90 32.58
C LEU A 573 17.54 6.98 33.66
N LYS A 574 18.70 7.31 34.25
CA LYS A 574 19.29 6.53 35.36
C LYS A 574 18.35 6.48 36.58
N GLU A 575 17.34 7.34 36.62
CA GLU A 575 16.43 7.49 37.75
C GLU A 575 15.11 6.72 37.61
N ASN A 576 14.65 6.30 36.41
CA ASN A 576 13.39 5.54 36.24
C ASN A 576 13.26 4.83 34.88
N THR A 577 12.67 3.63 34.88
CA THR A 577 12.18 2.93 33.67
C THR A 577 10.68 3.17 33.50
N ILE A 578 10.19 3.36 32.27
CA ILE A 578 8.76 3.58 32.02
C ILE A 578 8.05 2.25 31.85
N ASP A 579 7.12 1.94 32.74
CA ASP A 579 6.21 0.81 32.58
C ASP A 579 5.14 1.13 31.52
N LEU A 580 5.09 0.29 30.48
CA LEU A 580 4.04 0.39 29.47
C LEU A 580 2.69 -0.01 30.08
N PRO A 581 1.64 0.80 29.90
CA PRO A 581 0.28 0.41 30.27
C PRO A 581 -0.08 -0.92 29.60
N ALA A 582 -0.68 -1.83 30.36
CA ALA A 582 -1.15 -3.09 29.80
C ALA A 582 -2.32 -2.80 28.84
N GLU A 583 -2.22 -3.30 27.62
CA GLU A 583 -3.29 -3.18 26.61
C GLU A 583 -4.47 -4.05 27.05
N GLU A 584 -5.63 -3.44 27.30
CA GLU A 584 -6.85 -4.15 27.68
C GLU A 584 -7.46 -4.90 26.48
N THR A 585 -8.23 -5.96 26.77
CA THR A 585 -9.03 -6.67 25.77
C THR A 585 -10.50 -6.66 26.19
N ASP A 586 -11.42 -6.87 25.24
CA ASP A 586 -12.83 -7.11 25.57
C ASP A 586 -13.08 -8.52 26.14
N ILE A 587 -12.03 -9.34 26.28
CA ILE A 587 -12.13 -10.72 26.72
C ILE A 587 -12.20 -10.76 28.24
N ILE A 588 -13.29 -11.32 28.76
CA ILE A 588 -13.45 -11.56 30.19
C ILE A 588 -12.82 -12.91 30.55
N CYS A 589 -12.03 -12.93 31.63
CA CYS A 589 -11.44 -14.15 32.16
C CYS A 589 -12.55 -15.09 32.67
N ASP A 590 -12.69 -16.26 32.06
CA ASP A 590 -13.68 -17.28 32.44
C ASP A 590 -13.44 -17.91 33.81
N LYS A 591 -12.27 -17.69 34.43
CA LYS A 591 -11.95 -18.21 35.77
C LYS A 591 -12.20 -17.24 36.91
N CYS A 592 -12.07 -15.93 36.69
CA CYS A 592 -12.15 -14.95 37.78
C CYS A 592 -12.94 -13.66 37.43
N GLY A 593 -13.47 -13.55 36.21
CA GLY A 593 -14.29 -12.41 35.79
C GLY A 593 -13.50 -11.13 35.46
N SER A 594 -12.18 -11.08 35.68
CA SER A 594 -11.38 -9.90 35.34
C SER A 594 -11.25 -9.72 33.82
N ARG A 595 -11.26 -8.46 33.36
CA ARG A 595 -10.95 -8.13 31.98
C ARG A 595 -9.49 -8.48 31.67
N MET A 596 -9.27 -9.31 30.65
CA MET A 596 -7.94 -9.83 30.32
C MET A 596 -7.11 -8.75 29.62
N ILE A 597 -5.79 -8.85 29.78
CA ILE A 597 -4.80 -7.93 29.18
C ILE A 597 -3.97 -8.64 28.12
N VAL A 598 -3.50 -7.93 27.11
CA VAL A 598 -2.65 -8.50 26.07
C VAL A 598 -1.23 -8.70 26.59
N LYS A 599 -0.72 -9.93 26.47
CA LYS A 599 0.71 -10.26 26.68
C LYS A 599 1.32 -10.83 25.40
N ASN A 600 2.65 -10.74 25.32
CA ASN A 600 3.43 -11.33 24.23
C ASN A 600 4.14 -12.58 24.74
N GLY A 601 4.00 -13.69 24.03
CA GLY A 601 4.70 -14.95 24.31
C GLY A 601 5.41 -15.49 23.08
N ARG A 602 6.04 -16.66 23.23
CA ARG A 602 6.77 -17.33 22.13
C ARG A 602 5.91 -17.59 20.88
N PHE A 603 4.60 -17.76 21.05
CA PHE A 603 3.67 -18.10 19.98
C PHE A 603 2.85 -16.90 19.48
N GLY A 604 3.21 -15.68 19.88
CA GLY A 604 2.48 -14.46 19.52
C GLY A 604 1.75 -13.83 20.70
N ARG A 605 0.79 -12.95 20.39
CA ARG A 605 -0.05 -12.27 21.38
C ARG A 605 -1.06 -13.25 21.96
N PHE A 606 -1.35 -13.11 23.25
CA PHE A 606 -2.42 -13.84 23.93
C PHE A 606 -3.04 -12.93 24.99
N ALA A 607 -4.33 -13.11 25.25
CA ALA A 607 -4.98 -12.48 26.38
C ALA A 607 -4.57 -13.25 27.64
N ALA A 608 -4.11 -12.56 28.66
CA ALA A 608 -3.72 -13.11 29.95
C ALA A 608 -4.56 -12.46 31.04
N CYS A 609 -4.97 -13.23 32.05
CA CYS A 609 -5.61 -12.66 33.21
C CYS A 609 -4.65 -11.69 33.93
N PRO A 610 -5.09 -10.47 34.31
CA PRO A 610 -4.24 -9.52 35.03
C PRO A 610 -3.83 -10.04 36.41
N ASN A 611 -4.67 -10.86 37.05
CA ASN A 611 -4.44 -11.44 38.38
C ASN A 611 -3.37 -12.57 38.40
N TYR A 612 -2.43 -12.61 37.47
CA TYR A 612 -1.32 -13.58 37.51
C TYR A 612 -0.38 -13.24 38.68
N PRO A 613 0.10 -14.21 39.50
CA PRO A 613 0.05 -15.66 39.30
C PRO A 613 -1.19 -16.38 39.85
N GLU A 614 -2.06 -15.71 40.61
CA GLU A 614 -3.27 -16.28 41.22
C GLU A 614 -4.24 -16.85 40.18
N CYS A 615 -4.40 -16.17 39.05
CA CYS A 615 -5.15 -16.67 37.90
C CYS A 615 -4.25 -16.80 36.67
N LYS A 616 -3.90 -18.05 36.32
CA LYS A 616 -3.04 -18.38 35.17
C LYS A 616 -3.80 -18.52 33.85
N ASN A 617 -5.02 -17.98 33.79
CA ASN A 617 -5.85 -18.13 32.61
C ASN A 617 -5.30 -17.33 31.42
N THR A 618 -5.31 -17.94 30.25
CA THR A 618 -4.82 -17.33 29.00
C THR A 618 -5.67 -17.78 27.83
N LYS A 619 -5.94 -16.87 26.89
CA LYS A 619 -6.71 -17.15 25.67
C LYS A 619 -5.94 -16.70 24.43
N PRO A 620 -5.92 -17.50 23.34
CA PRO A 620 -5.29 -17.09 22.09
C PRO A 620 -6.09 -15.94 21.46
N ILE A 621 -5.39 -14.92 20.96
CA ILE A 621 -6.04 -13.78 20.29
C ILE A 621 -5.47 -13.55 18.89
N GLY A 622 -6.30 -13.04 18.00
CA GLY A 622 -5.94 -12.63 16.65
C GLY A 622 -5.12 -11.34 16.63
N SER A 623 -4.67 -10.95 15.43
CA SER A 623 -4.01 -9.65 15.22
C SER A 623 -4.92 -8.46 15.54
N ASP A 624 -6.24 -8.67 15.44
CA ASP A 624 -7.33 -7.75 15.76
C ASP A 624 -7.68 -7.73 17.26
N GLY A 625 -6.94 -8.46 18.12
CA GLY A 625 -7.16 -8.51 19.55
C GLY A 625 -8.34 -9.37 20.00
N LYS A 626 -9.08 -9.97 19.06
CA LYS A 626 -10.25 -10.81 19.36
C LYS A 626 -9.84 -12.25 19.68
N GLU A 627 -10.65 -12.91 20.52
CA GLU A 627 -10.42 -14.31 20.88
C GLU A 627 -10.51 -15.21 19.63
N ILE A 628 -9.49 -16.05 19.42
CA ILE A 628 -9.53 -17.08 18.39
C ILE A 628 -10.29 -18.27 18.97
N VAL A 629 -11.60 -18.31 18.71
CA VAL A 629 -12.42 -19.49 19.00
C VAL A 629 -12.15 -20.52 17.92
N ARG A 630 -11.44 -21.60 18.26
CA ARG A 630 -11.28 -22.74 17.35
C ARG A 630 -12.55 -23.57 17.40
N GLU A 631 -13.33 -23.56 16.31
CA GLU A 631 -14.41 -24.54 16.14
C GLU A 631 -13.81 -25.95 16.08
N GLU A 632 -14.15 -26.80 17.05
CA GLU A 632 -13.81 -28.21 17.00
C GLU A 632 -14.66 -28.89 15.93
N LYS A 633 -14.09 -29.10 14.73
CA LYS A 633 -14.72 -29.93 13.71
C LYS A 633 -14.97 -31.35 14.30
N PRO A 634 -16.10 -31.99 13.99
CA PRO A 634 -16.37 -33.37 14.42
C PRO A 634 -15.20 -34.27 14.02
N GLN A 635 -14.67 -35.04 14.96
CA GLN A 635 -13.56 -35.95 14.68
C GLN A 635 -14.06 -37.08 13.78
N VAL A 636 -13.42 -37.28 12.61
CA VAL A 636 -13.73 -38.40 11.72
C VAL A 636 -13.25 -39.69 12.39
N VAL A 637 -14.20 -40.52 12.84
CA VAL A 637 -13.93 -41.84 13.40
C VAL A 637 -13.72 -42.83 12.26
N ALA A 638 -12.69 -43.66 12.35
CA ALA A 638 -12.37 -44.69 11.39
C ALA A 638 -13.18 -45.96 11.64
N ASP A 639 -13.42 -46.74 10.59
CA ASP A 639 -14.16 -48.02 10.67
C ASP A 639 -13.36 -49.16 11.33
N PHE A 640 -12.16 -48.89 11.84
CA PHE A 640 -11.30 -49.87 12.53
C PHE A 640 -10.90 -49.38 13.93
N LYS A 641 -10.74 -50.34 14.84
CA LYS A 641 -10.37 -50.09 16.24
C LYS A 641 -8.87 -50.07 16.44
N CYS A 642 -8.44 -49.43 17.53
CA CYS A 642 -7.06 -49.40 17.98
C CYS A 642 -6.55 -50.81 18.28
N GLU A 643 -5.46 -51.23 17.61
CA GLU A 643 -4.87 -52.56 17.77
C GLU A 643 -4.23 -52.77 19.16
N LEU A 644 -3.96 -51.70 19.91
CA LEU A 644 -3.40 -51.79 21.26
C LEU A 644 -4.44 -51.79 22.39
N CYS A 645 -5.60 -51.16 22.20
CA CYS A 645 -6.55 -50.94 23.31
C CYS A 645 -8.03 -51.04 22.94
N GLY A 646 -8.37 -51.40 21.69
CA GLY A 646 -9.75 -51.55 21.22
C GLY A 646 -10.56 -50.24 21.11
N GLY A 647 -9.96 -49.09 21.47
CA GLY A 647 -10.63 -47.79 21.38
C GLY A 647 -10.83 -47.32 19.94
N ASP A 648 -11.72 -46.34 19.75
CA ASP A 648 -11.95 -45.74 18.44
C ASP A 648 -10.69 -45.08 17.88
N MET A 649 -10.52 -45.17 16.57
CA MET A 649 -9.45 -44.49 15.85
C MET A 649 -10.02 -43.22 15.23
N VAL A 650 -9.40 -42.07 15.49
CA VAL A 650 -9.85 -40.78 14.97
C VAL A 650 -8.80 -40.20 14.01
N LEU A 651 -9.25 -39.66 12.89
CA LEU A 651 -8.37 -38.99 11.93
C LEU A 651 -7.92 -37.63 12.50
N ARG A 652 -6.61 -37.47 12.69
CA ARG A 652 -5.97 -36.24 13.16
C ARG A 652 -5.00 -35.72 12.11
N ASN A 653 -4.75 -34.41 12.13
CA ASN A 653 -3.77 -33.78 11.26
C ASN A 653 -2.48 -33.46 12.02
N GLY A 654 -1.35 -33.90 11.50
CA GLY A 654 -0.02 -33.64 12.05
C GLY A 654 0.91 -32.99 11.04
N ARG A 655 2.16 -32.75 11.45
CA ARG A 655 3.22 -32.13 10.60
C ARG A 655 3.41 -32.84 9.25
N PHE A 656 3.17 -34.15 9.20
CA PHE A 656 3.43 -35.04 8.07
C PHE A 656 2.17 -35.42 7.27
N GLY A 657 1.02 -34.81 7.56
CA GLY A 657 -0.27 -35.14 6.95
C GLY A 657 -1.25 -35.74 7.96
N SER A 658 -2.38 -36.24 7.44
CA SER A 658 -3.41 -36.88 8.26
C SER A 658 -2.98 -38.27 8.71
N PHE A 659 -3.34 -38.65 9.93
CA PHE A 659 -3.06 -39.95 10.53
C PHE A 659 -4.19 -40.34 11.47
N TYR A 660 -4.47 -41.64 11.57
CA TYR A 660 -5.38 -42.15 12.57
C TYR A 660 -4.64 -42.27 13.90
N ALA A 661 -5.23 -41.73 14.97
CA ALA A 661 -4.74 -41.87 16.33
C ALA A 661 -5.83 -42.49 17.20
N CYS A 662 -5.44 -43.28 18.20
CA CYS A 662 -6.40 -43.75 19.20
C CYS A 662 -7.08 -42.56 19.89
N ILE A 663 -8.39 -42.64 20.11
CA ILE A 663 -9.18 -41.62 20.82
C ILE A 663 -8.61 -41.34 22.22
N ASN A 664 -8.00 -42.35 22.84
CA ASN A 664 -7.36 -42.27 24.15
C ASN A 664 -5.93 -41.67 24.13
N TYR A 665 -5.48 -41.07 23.03
CA TYR A 665 -4.20 -40.36 22.97
C TYR A 665 -4.20 -39.11 23.90
N PRO A 666 -3.17 -38.89 24.74
CA PRO A 666 -1.83 -39.47 24.71
C PRO A 666 -1.63 -40.74 25.58
N LYS A 667 -2.66 -41.22 26.29
CA LYS A 667 -2.56 -42.42 27.14
C LYS A 667 -2.33 -43.69 26.32
N CYS A 668 -2.99 -43.82 25.16
CA CYS A 668 -2.67 -44.83 24.14
C CYS A 668 -1.98 -44.16 22.95
N LYS A 669 -0.73 -44.55 22.67
CA LYS A 669 0.11 -43.94 21.63
C LYS A 669 0.00 -44.60 20.24
N PHE A 670 -0.96 -45.50 20.04
CA PHE A 670 -1.16 -46.15 18.75
C PHE A 670 -1.56 -45.13 17.67
N THR A 671 -0.85 -45.17 16.54
CA THR A 671 -1.14 -44.35 15.37
C THR A 671 -0.98 -45.18 14.10
N LYS A 672 -1.79 -44.90 13.09
CA LYS A 672 -1.78 -45.60 11.79
C LYS A 672 -1.89 -44.58 10.66
N GLN A 673 -1.06 -44.71 9.63
CA GLN A 673 -1.20 -43.85 8.46
C GLN A 673 -2.38 -44.31 7.58
N PRO A 674 -3.11 -43.38 6.95
CA PRO A 674 -4.10 -43.73 5.94
C PRO A 674 -3.35 -44.32 4.73
N ALA A 675 -3.74 -45.53 4.32
CA ALA A 675 -3.22 -46.17 3.12
C ALA A 675 -4.39 -46.30 2.15
N ARG A 676 -4.24 -45.77 0.92
CA ARG A 676 -5.26 -45.86 -0.13
C ARG A 676 -4.83 -46.89 -1.15
N GLU A 677 -5.69 -47.86 -1.45
CA GLU A 677 -5.45 -48.81 -2.54
C GLU A 677 -5.46 -48.08 -3.89
N ILE A 678 -4.52 -48.41 -4.78
CA ILE A 678 -4.35 -47.74 -6.07
C ILE A 678 -4.92 -48.53 -7.25
N GLY A 679 -5.59 -49.66 -7.01
CA GLY A 679 -6.19 -50.50 -8.06
C GLY A 679 -5.17 -51.24 -8.94
N VAL A 680 -3.92 -51.40 -8.49
CA VAL A 680 -2.85 -52.11 -9.20
C VAL A 680 -2.32 -53.25 -8.33
N ALA A 681 -2.12 -54.42 -8.93
CA ALA A 681 -1.59 -55.60 -8.24
C ALA A 681 -0.06 -55.52 -8.06
N CYS A 682 0.46 -56.05 -6.96
CA CYS A 682 1.88 -56.09 -6.69
C CYS A 682 2.60 -56.99 -7.71
N PRO A 683 3.65 -56.52 -8.39
CA PRO A 683 4.36 -57.31 -9.39
C PRO A 683 5.17 -58.47 -8.77
N LYS A 684 5.36 -58.49 -7.44
CA LYS A 684 6.04 -59.59 -6.73
C LYS A 684 5.10 -60.69 -6.24
N CYS A 685 3.92 -60.33 -5.73
CA CYS A 685 3.05 -61.29 -5.00
C CYS A 685 1.56 -61.23 -5.35
N GLY A 686 1.15 -60.35 -6.28
CA GLY A 686 -0.23 -60.21 -6.72
C GLY A 686 -1.18 -59.51 -5.75
N ALA A 687 -0.79 -59.23 -4.51
CA ALA A 687 -1.62 -58.49 -3.55
C ALA A 687 -1.81 -57.01 -3.97
N PRO A 688 -2.90 -56.33 -3.55
CA PRO A 688 -3.12 -54.92 -3.89
C PRO A 688 -1.97 -53.99 -3.45
N LEU A 689 -1.64 -53.01 -4.27
CA LEU A 689 -0.73 -51.93 -3.91
C LEU A 689 -1.47 -50.78 -3.23
N VAL A 690 -0.81 -50.15 -2.26
CA VAL A 690 -1.31 -48.99 -1.52
C VAL A 690 -0.36 -47.80 -1.64
N SER A 691 -0.91 -46.58 -1.73
CA SER A 691 -0.14 -45.34 -1.62
C SER A 691 0.04 -44.92 -0.17
N LYS A 692 1.26 -44.53 0.21
CA LYS A 692 1.64 -44.04 1.54
C LYS A 692 2.46 -42.76 1.41
N THR A 693 2.51 -41.96 2.49
CA THR A 693 3.27 -40.69 2.52
C THR A 693 4.49 -40.82 3.43
N GLY A 694 5.68 -40.68 2.85
CA GLY A 694 6.96 -40.77 3.57
C GLY A 694 7.31 -39.51 4.38
N LYS A 695 8.39 -39.59 5.18
CA LYS A 695 8.84 -38.52 6.10
C LYS A 695 9.10 -37.15 5.43
N LYS A 696 9.41 -37.11 4.13
CA LYS A 696 9.65 -35.88 3.35
C LYS A 696 8.41 -35.38 2.58
N ARG A 697 7.19 -35.80 2.98
CA ARG A 697 5.92 -35.56 2.24
C ARG A 697 5.88 -36.13 0.82
N THR A 698 6.70 -37.16 0.57
CA THR A 698 6.77 -37.82 -0.72
C THR A 698 5.84 -39.04 -0.73
N VAL A 699 4.92 -39.08 -1.69
CA VAL A 699 4.10 -40.28 -1.94
C VAL A 699 5.00 -41.40 -2.49
N PHE A 700 4.79 -42.61 -1.99
CA PHE A 700 5.34 -43.88 -2.48
C PHE A 700 4.27 -44.97 -2.46
N TYR A 701 4.48 -46.02 -3.24
CA TYR A 701 3.57 -47.14 -3.39
C TYR A 701 4.21 -48.40 -2.80
N SER A 702 3.47 -49.16 -2.01
CA SER A 702 3.97 -50.37 -1.35
C SER A 702 2.94 -51.49 -1.40
N CYS A 703 3.39 -52.74 -1.31
CA CYS A 703 2.50 -53.88 -1.16
C CYS A 703 1.66 -53.79 0.13
N SER A 704 0.36 -54.11 0.04
CA SER A 704 -0.55 -54.17 1.19
C SER A 704 -0.11 -55.20 2.24
N ARG A 705 0.52 -56.30 1.81
CA ARG A 705 1.08 -57.35 2.69
C ARG A 705 2.46 -57.05 3.28
N TYR A 706 2.94 -55.80 3.26
CA TYR A 706 4.19 -55.47 3.95
C TYR A 706 4.05 -55.72 5.47
N PRO A 707 4.97 -56.41 6.15
CA PRO A 707 6.36 -56.72 5.72
C PRO A 707 6.58 -58.06 5.00
N GLU A 708 5.57 -58.90 4.83
CA GLU A 708 5.66 -60.21 4.16
C GLU A 708 6.06 -60.09 2.68
N CYS A 709 5.69 -58.97 2.04
CA CYS A 709 6.18 -58.58 0.72
C CYS A 709 6.80 -57.17 0.79
N ASP A 710 8.09 -57.08 0.48
CA ASP A 710 8.94 -55.89 0.59
C ASP A 710 8.83 -54.93 -0.61
N PHE A 711 7.96 -55.22 -1.59
CA PHE A 711 7.81 -54.39 -2.77
C PHE A 711 7.42 -52.95 -2.40
N SER A 712 8.24 -52.00 -2.85
CA SER A 712 7.97 -50.56 -2.76
C SER A 712 8.55 -49.81 -3.96
N SER A 713 7.90 -48.70 -4.32
CA SER A 713 8.30 -47.86 -5.45
C SER A 713 7.95 -46.39 -5.21
N TRP A 714 8.82 -45.49 -5.70
CA TRP A 714 8.55 -44.05 -5.77
C TRP A 714 7.83 -43.64 -7.06
N ASP A 715 8.01 -44.42 -8.11
CA ASP A 715 7.29 -44.28 -9.38
C ASP A 715 5.96 -45.03 -9.28
N MET A 716 4.92 -44.51 -9.95
CA MET A 716 3.56 -45.04 -9.84
C MET A 716 3.42 -46.32 -10.68
N PRO A 717 3.18 -47.49 -10.05
CA PRO A 717 2.89 -48.72 -10.78
C PRO A 717 1.58 -48.58 -11.57
N THR A 718 1.50 -49.22 -12.73
CA THR A 718 0.30 -49.19 -13.58
C THR A 718 -0.09 -50.60 -14.01
N ASN A 719 -1.28 -50.76 -14.59
CA ASN A 719 -1.72 -52.03 -15.18
C ASN A 719 -1.18 -52.26 -16.61
N GLU A 720 -0.41 -51.30 -17.15
CA GLU A 720 0.16 -51.37 -18.50
C GLU A 720 1.36 -52.32 -18.55
N LYS A 721 1.49 -53.04 -19.67
CA LYS A 721 2.60 -53.96 -19.92
C LYS A 721 3.57 -53.37 -20.94
N CYS A 722 4.85 -53.64 -20.71
CA CYS A 722 5.93 -53.25 -21.60
C CYS A 722 5.80 -54.04 -22.92
N PRO A 723 5.78 -53.36 -24.09
CA PRO A 723 5.72 -54.05 -25.37
C PRO A 723 6.99 -54.87 -25.67
N ASP A 724 8.14 -54.49 -25.11
CA ASP A 724 9.41 -55.15 -25.40
C ASP A 724 9.65 -56.43 -24.57
N CYS A 725 9.18 -56.46 -23.31
CA CYS A 725 9.48 -57.58 -22.40
C CYS A 725 8.28 -58.11 -21.60
N GLY A 726 7.08 -57.54 -21.80
CA GLY A 726 5.87 -57.92 -21.07
C GLY A 726 5.83 -57.51 -19.59
N GLY A 727 6.91 -56.92 -19.05
CA GLY A 727 6.99 -56.45 -17.67
C GLY A 727 6.12 -55.22 -17.38
N MET A 728 5.71 -55.02 -16.13
CA MET A 728 4.86 -53.88 -15.73
C MET A 728 5.51 -52.52 -16.03
N LEU A 729 4.72 -51.55 -16.50
CA LEU A 729 5.14 -50.17 -16.69
C LEU A 729 4.83 -49.29 -15.46
N PHE A 730 5.73 -48.35 -15.20
CA PHE A 730 5.66 -47.40 -14.09
C PHE A 730 5.64 -45.98 -14.64
N ARG A 731 4.78 -45.11 -14.11
CA ARG A 731 4.80 -43.67 -14.42
C ARG A 731 5.83 -42.99 -13.55
N LYS A 732 6.82 -42.34 -14.18
CA LYS A 732 7.96 -41.76 -13.49
C LYS A 732 7.56 -40.51 -12.71
N LYS A 733 7.99 -40.42 -11.45
CA LYS A 733 7.65 -39.28 -10.61
C LYS A 733 8.19 -37.96 -11.17
N GLY A 734 7.30 -36.98 -11.36
CA GLY A 734 7.64 -35.65 -11.86
C GLY A 734 7.96 -35.56 -13.36
N LYS A 735 7.68 -36.62 -14.13
CA LYS A 735 7.80 -36.64 -15.60
C LYS A 735 6.61 -37.35 -16.21
N ASN A 736 6.10 -36.88 -17.35
CA ASN A 736 5.00 -37.54 -18.04
C ASN A 736 5.48 -38.73 -18.91
N GLN A 737 6.15 -39.71 -18.28
CA GLN A 737 6.83 -40.80 -18.98
C GLN A 737 6.58 -42.15 -18.27
N TYR A 738 6.20 -43.17 -19.04
CA TYR A 738 6.25 -44.57 -18.63
C TYR A 738 7.66 -45.15 -18.78
N VAL A 739 8.06 -45.96 -17.81
CA VAL A 739 9.31 -46.72 -17.79
C VAL A 739 9.04 -48.17 -17.41
N CYS A 740 9.76 -49.12 -18.03
CA CYS A 740 9.63 -50.52 -17.64
C CYS A 740 10.21 -50.79 -16.25
N HIS A 741 9.52 -51.59 -15.45
CA HIS A 741 10.02 -52.07 -14.16
C HIS A 741 11.27 -52.94 -14.30
N ASN A 742 11.32 -53.74 -15.37
CA ASN A 742 12.48 -54.56 -15.66
C ASN A 742 13.63 -53.66 -16.10
N LYS A 743 14.66 -53.57 -15.24
CA LYS A 743 15.81 -52.69 -15.44
C LYS A 743 16.62 -53.05 -16.69
N ASP A 744 16.55 -54.31 -17.14
CA ASP A 744 17.31 -54.81 -18.29
C ASP A 744 16.64 -54.50 -19.64
N CYS A 745 15.36 -54.10 -19.63
CA CYS A 745 14.58 -53.84 -20.85
C CYS A 745 14.79 -52.43 -21.42
N GLY A 746 15.07 -51.43 -20.57
CA GLY A 746 15.37 -50.06 -21.02
C GLY A 746 14.20 -49.26 -21.64
N TYR A 747 13.04 -49.86 -21.88
CA TYR A 747 11.87 -49.22 -22.51
C TYR A 747 11.37 -47.96 -21.79
N LYS A 748 11.09 -46.92 -22.58
CA LYS A 748 10.50 -45.64 -22.14
C LYS A 748 9.55 -45.10 -23.21
N ALA A 749 8.39 -44.59 -22.78
CA ALA A 749 7.43 -43.94 -23.67
C ALA A 749 6.73 -42.78 -22.94
N ASP A 750 6.18 -41.81 -23.67
CA ASP A 750 5.38 -40.75 -23.05
C ASP A 750 4.06 -41.33 -22.54
N ALA A 751 3.65 -40.90 -21.35
CA ALA A 751 2.39 -41.34 -20.76
C ALA A 751 1.22 -40.48 -21.30
N PRO A 752 0.05 -41.06 -21.60
CA PRO A 752 -1.11 -40.30 -22.05
C PRO A 752 -1.53 -39.28 -20.98
N GLU A 753 -1.98 -38.10 -21.42
CA GLU A 753 -2.45 -37.04 -20.52
C GLU A 753 -3.75 -37.49 -19.83
N THR A 754 -3.63 -37.95 -18.58
CA THR A 754 -4.78 -38.22 -17.72
C THR A 754 -5.30 -36.90 -17.16
N GLY A 755 -6.49 -36.48 -17.57
CA GLY A 755 -7.20 -35.28 -17.12
C GLY A 755 -7.71 -35.33 -15.67
N GLU A 756 -6.82 -35.60 -14.71
CA GLU A 756 -7.09 -35.42 -13.28
C GLU A 756 -6.15 -34.35 -12.74
N SER A 757 -6.73 -33.18 -12.49
CA SER A 757 -6.10 -32.07 -11.78
C SER A 757 -5.68 -32.53 -10.38
N GLU A 758 -4.38 -32.45 -10.08
CA GLU A 758 -3.88 -32.45 -8.71
C GLU A 758 -4.50 -31.23 -7.98
N GLU A 759 -5.60 -31.44 -7.26
CA GLU A 759 -6.07 -30.50 -6.23
C GLU A 759 -4.94 -30.34 -5.19
N LYS A 760 -4.44 -29.10 -5.08
CA LYS A 760 -3.48 -28.67 -4.07
C LYS A 760 -4.15 -27.95 -2.92
#